data_AF-A0A8C3UYV7-F1
#
_entry.id   AF-A0A8C3UYV7-F1
#
_cell.length_a   1.000
_cell.length_b   1.000
_cell.length_c   1.000
_cell.angle_alpha   90.00
_cell.angle_beta   90.00
_cell.angle_gamma   90.00
#
_symmetry.space_group_name_H-M   'P 1'
#
loop_
_entity.id
_entity.type
_entity.pdbx_description
1 polymer ?
#
loop_
_entity_poly.entity_id
_entity_poly.type
_entity_poly.pdbx_seq_one_letter_code
_entity_poly.pdbx_strand_id
1 'polypeptide(L)'
;HLSLTCPLPVSPAQEEMDVKVLQFRNKKLAERLEQRQVCEDELRERIEKLEKRQATDDATLHLVNRFWAQVTHLGAPGDTWVTWDTPGYTWDTPGIHLAELSEAGRELLRERLREHRRLQELTQNLHEKHQREALEVTHLGGYKRTWGDTNTPGHTWAHLGGLQWDSAKLRKREGRLDRHLAEALEQLTSGSYGSGSSGGFQGGQITLSMQKFEMLNAELEGNQELANSRMAELEKLQLELQAAVRGQERLKVALRSLPEEAVKEALEYKVLQSQFSLLYHESLQVKTQLDEARALLLATKNSHLRHIEHMESDELGVQKRLRTEVIQLEDTLAQVRKEYEMLRIEFEQNLAANEQAGPINREMRHLISSLQNHNHQLKGDVQRYKRKLREVQAEIGKLRLQASGAPPPPSPAPPPPPPPSSSSSGPAPSSSSTPPPEETPPPTPAPPTTDDKEGVATSGPAPSQDTPLPKAQAPPPALKEEEEEPGPAPAPSPAPQPRPHPKEPPPAPPPPRPRPPGGRGEGRERPKGAGPEEGKKKDSEVLKQLRAELKKAQENQKEMKLLLDMYKSAPKEQRDKVTLMAAERKSKAEVINELRVRWRELEERERRESKKLADEEALRRLRMSEEQIEHLQRRLAATKQEEEALLSEMDVTGQAFEDMQEQNLRLLQQLREKDDANFKLMSERIKANQIHKLLREEKDELAEQVLALKAQVEAQLQVVQKLEEKERGLQSALGAVEKELSLRTQALELHKRKAVEAAQLAEDLRAQGEHVQARLRELQVCAAENRAAKDKESLSLKRAQVRPGFRDNFGTFWGILGGFLKNFMRSVESF
;
A
#
# COMPACT_ATOMS: atom_id res chain seq x y z
N HIS A 1 -56.62 0.83 14.48
CA HIS A 1 -55.76 0.92 15.68
C HIS A 1 -54.46 1.60 15.30
N LEU A 2 -54.09 2.66 16.01
CA LEU A 2 -52.81 3.36 15.85
C LEU A 2 -51.90 3.00 17.03
N SER A 3 -50.63 2.73 16.75
CA SER A 3 -49.58 2.62 17.75
C SER A 3 -48.27 3.16 17.16
N LEU A 4 -48.08 4.47 17.21
CA LEU A 4 -46.80 5.08 16.86
C LEU A 4 -45.82 4.79 17.99
N THR A 5 -44.74 4.06 17.70
CA THR A 5 -43.54 4.03 18.54
C THR A 5 -42.63 5.19 18.16
N CYS A 6 -42.87 6.36 18.77
CA CYS A 6 -41.91 7.45 18.75
C CYS A 6 -40.61 7.01 19.45
N PRO A 7 -39.42 7.42 18.96
CA PRO A 7 -38.20 7.32 19.76
C PRO A 7 -38.36 8.21 21.01
N LEU A 8 -37.97 7.68 22.17
CA LEU A 8 -38.02 8.43 23.43
C LEU A 8 -37.00 9.60 23.40
N PRO A 9 -37.34 10.77 23.94
CA PRO A 9 -36.34 11.81 24.17
C PRO A 9 -35.30 11.30 25.18
N VAL A 10 -34.02 11.52 24.90
CA VAL A 10 -32.93 11.18 25.82
C VAL A 10 -33.06 12.08 27.06
N SER A 11 -32.87 11.51 28.25
CA SER A 11 -32.93 12.30 29.48
C SER A 11 -31.70 13.22 29.57
N PRO A 12 -31.83 14.47 30.04
CA PRO A 12 -30.71 15.42 30.08
C PRO A 12 -29.54 14.95 30.97
N ALA A 13 -29.82 14.12 31.99
CA ALA A 13 -28.78 13.48 32.79
C ALA A 13 -27.93 12.47 31.99
N GLN A 14 -28.50 11.83 30.95
CA GLN A 14 -27.76 10.95 30.06
C GLN A 14 -26.99 11.74 29.01
N GLU A 15 -27.56 12.82 28.47
CA GLU A 15 -26.82 13.75 27.60
C GLU A 15 -25.60 14.35 28.32
N GLU A 16 -25.73 14.75 29.59
CA GLU A 16 -24.58 15.18 30.41
C GLU A 16 -23.51 14.09 30.56
N MET A 17 -23.91 12.84 30.76
CA MET A 17 -22.96 11.73 30.93
C MET A 17 -22.26 11.38 29.61
N ASP A 18 -22.98 11.41 28.48
CA ASP A 18 -22.39 11.26 27.15
C ASP A 18 -21.46 12.43 26.82
N VAL A 19 -21.81 13.67 27.19
CA VAL A 19 -20.91 14.85 27.07
C VAL A 19 -19.65 14.68 27.92
N LYS A 20 -19.75 14.22 29.17
CA LYS A 20 -18.59 13.96 30.05
C LYS A 20 -17.70 12.82 29.49
N VAL A 21 -18.31 11.77 28.93
CA VAL A 21 -17.59 10.69 28.24
C VAL A 21 -16.92 11.19 26.95
N LEU A 22 -17.58 12.05 26.18
CA LEU A 22 -17.00 12.69 24.98
C LEU A 22 -15.85 13.64 25.34
N GLN A 23 -15.96 14.43 26.42
CA GLN A 23 -14.87 15.26 26.93
C GLN A 23 -13.67 14.41 27.38
N PHE A 24 -13.88 13.32 28.11
CA PHE A 24 -12.80 12.40 28.49
C PHE A 24 -12.16 11.72 27.28
N ARG A 25 -12.97 11.29 26.30
CA ARG A 25 -12.47 10.74 25.02
C ARG A 25 -11.67 11.78 24.23
N ASN A 26 -12.15 13.02 24.12
CA ASN A 26 -11.44 14.11 23.46
C ASN A 26 -10.14 14.48 24.17
N LYS A 27 -10.11 14.52 25.51
CA LYS A 27 -8.86 14.72 26.25
C LYS A 27 -7.86 13.60 25.98
N LYS A 28 -8.31 12.34 26.02
CA LYS A 28 -7.45 11.17 25.73
C LYS A 28 -7.08 11.05 24.25
N LEU A 29 -7.80 11.72 23.34
CA LEU A 29 -7.41 11.90 21.94
C LEU A 29 -6.37 13.02 21.81
N ALA A 30 -6.52 14.14 22.52
CA ALA A 30 -5.53 15.22 22.56
C ALA A 30 -4.19 14.73 23.11
N GLU A 31 -4.19 14.02 24.25
CA GLU A 31 -3.01 13.36 24.84
C GLU A 31 -2.32 12.39 23.84
N ARG A 32 -3.09 11.74 22.95
CA ARG A 32 -2.57 10.86 21.89
C ARG A 32 -2.10 11.60 20.64
N LEU A 33 -2.68 12.76 20.33
CA LEU A 33 -2.24 13.63 19.25
C LEU A 33 -0.94 14.33 19.63
N GLU A 34 -0.81 14.79 20.87
CA GLU A 34 0.41 15.36 21.44
C GLU A 34 1.56 14.33 21.45
N GLN A 35 1.29 13.09 21.90
CA GLN A 35 2.26 11.99 21.79
C GLN A 35 2.65 11.67 20.35
N ARG A 36 1.70 11.67 19.40
CA ARG A 36 2.00 11.52 17.98
C ARG A 36 2.84 12.66 17.43
N GLN A 37 2.54 13.89 17.82
CA GLN A 37 3.25 15.08 17.37
C GLN A 37 4.71 15.08 17.84
N VAL A 38 4.97 14.71 19.10
CA VAL A 38 6.35 14.50 19.60
C VAL A 38 7.08 13.42 18.79
N CYS A 39 6.46 12.28 18.50
CA CYS A 39 7.08 11.25 17.66
C CYS A 39 7.25 11.70 16.19
N GLU A 40 6.36 12.52 15.65
CA GLU A 40 6.53 13.14 14.32
C GLU A 40 7.69 14.13 14.31
N ASP A 41 7.88 14.92 15.36
CA ASP A 41 8.98 15.88 15.48
C ASP A 41 10.33 15.16 15.67
N GLU A 42 10.38 14.09 16.46
CA GLU A 42 11.55 13.19 16.53
C GLU A 42 11.88 12.55 15.17
N LEU A 43 10.86 12.13 14.40
CA LEU A 43 11.04 11.58 13.05
C LEU A 43 11.46 12.66 12.04
N ARG A 44 10.94 13.89 12.13
CA ARG A 44 11.38 15.03 11.31
C ARG A 44 12.85 15.36 11.57
N GLU A 45 13.27 15.41 12.83
CA GLU A 45 14.68 15.62 13.19
C GLU A 45 15.57 14.45 12.74
N ARG A 46 15.06 13.21 12.76
CA ARG A 46 15.73 12.02 12.22
C ARG A 46 15.90 12.12 10.69
N ILE A 47 14.87 12.57 9.97
CA ILE A 47 14.89 12.78 8.53
C ILE A 47 15.88 13.90 8.17
N GLU A 48 15.83 15.06 8.83
CA GLU A 48 16.75 16.17 8.58
C GLU A 48 18.22 15.76 8.81
N LYS A 49 18.49 14.90 9.82
CA LYS A 49 19.82 14.30 10.06
C LYS A 49 20.24 13.30 8.99
N LEU A 50 19.30 12.63 8.32
CA LEU A 50 19.57 11.74 7.19
C LEU A 50 19.74 12.51 5.88
N GLU A 51 18.92 13.54 5.62
CA GLU A 51 19.06 14.45 4.47
C GLU A 51 20.41 15.18 4.49
N LYS A 52 20.87 15.66 5.66
CA LYS A 52 22.20 16.25 5.82
C LYS A 52 23.33 15.26 5.53
N ARG A 53 23.16 13.97 5.85
CA ARG A 53 24.12 12.91 5.49
C ARG A 53 24.05 12.57 4.01
N GLN A 54 22.85 12.44 3.45
CA GLN A 54 22.64 12.23 2.02
C GLN A 54 23.27 13.37 1.22
N ALA A 55 23.14 14.63 1.64
CA ALA A 55 23.81 15.75 0.97
C ALA A 55 25.35 15.67 1.03
N THR A 56 25.94 15.13 2.11
CA THR A 56 27.39 14.86 2.14
C THR A 56 27.78 13.65 1.30
N ASP A 57 26.98 12.58 1.33
CA ASP A 57 27.21 11.34 0.59
C ASP A 57 27.06 11.61 -0.92
N ASP A 58 26.03 12.34 -1.35
CA ASP A 58 25.83 12.86 -2.70
C ASP A 58 26.98 13.78 -3.12
N ALA A 59 27.53 14.62 -2.24
CA ALA A 59 28.72 15.41 -2.56
C ALA A 59 29.96 14.52 -2.79
N THR A 60 30.14 13.45 -2.01
CA THR A 60 31.20 12.46 -2.28
C THR A 60 30.91 11.65 -3.55
N LEU A 61 29.65 11.33 -3.86
CA LEU A 61 29.23 10.65 -5.08
C LEU A 61 29.42 11.51 -6.33
N HIS A 62 29.18 12.83 -6.25
CA HIS A 62 29.51 13.77 -7.32
C HIS A 62 31.03 13.89 -7.51
N LEU A 63 31.82 13.84 -6.43
CA LEU A 63 33.28 13.82 -6.50
C LEU A 63 33.80 12.51 -7.10
N VAL A 64 33.25 11.37 -6.69
CA VAL A 64 33.54 10.03 -7.24
C VAL A 64 33.10 9.95 -8.69
N ASN A 65 31.90 10.38 -9.06
CA ASN A 65 31.45 10.45 -10.46
C ASN A 65 32.29 11.42 -11.29
N ARG A 66 32.82 12.51 -10.72
CA ARG A 66 33.76 13.39 -11.44
C ARG A 66 35.09 12.69 -11.71
N PHE A 67 35.64 11.95 -10.74
CA PHE A 67 36.85 11.15 -10.97
C PHE A 67 36.58 9.95 -11.90
N TRP A 68 35.42 9.30 -11.78
CA TRP A 68 34.99 8.20 -12.64
C TRP A 68 34.75 8.70 -14.08
N ALA A 69 34.15 9.87 -14.26
CA ALA A 69 34.02 10.54 -15.56
C ALA A 69 35.38 10.97 -16.13
N GLN A 70 36.37 11.32 -15.31
CA GLN A 70 37.75 11.52 -15.78
C GLN A 70 38.41 10.20 -16.21
N VAL A 71 38.11 9.09 -15.54
CA VAL A 71 38.56 7.73 -15.92
C VAL A 71 37.85 7.21 -17.17
N THR A 72 36.56 7.53 -17.40
CA THR A 72 35.81 7.10 -18.59
C THR A 72 35.91 8.06 -19.77
N HIS A 73 36.23 9.35 -19.56
CA HIS A 73 36.71 10.21 -20.65
C HIS A 73 38.13 9.85 -21.13
N LEU A 74 38.87 9.05 -20.35
CA LEU A 74 40.07 8.33 -20.82
C LEU A 74 39.74 6.98 -21.49
N GLY A 75 38.45 6.61 -21.64
CA GLY A 75 38.05 5.29 -22.14
C GLY A 75 36.59 5.15 -22.55
N ALA A 76 36.20 5.78 -23.67
CA ALA A 76 34.95 5.46 -24.39
C ALA A 76 35.00 5.91 -25.86
N PRO A 77 34.36 5.22 -26.82
CA PRO A 77 33.89 3.82 -26.80
C PRO A 77 34.59 2.93 -27.85
N GLY A 78 34.87 1.67 -27.53
CA GLY A 78 35.40 0.71 -28.50
C GLY A 78 35.82 -0.63 -27.91
N ASP A 79 35.12 -1.69 -28.32
CA ASP A 79 35.55 -3.08 -28.49
C ASP A 79 36.35 -3.81 -27.38
N THR A 80 35.61 -4.67 -26.69
CA THR A 80 35.94 -6.09 -26.38
C THR A 80 37.38 -6.50 -26.02
N TRP A 81 37.49 -7.08 -24.82
CA TRP A 81 38.42 -8.15 -24.42
C TRP A 81 39.20 -8.86 -25.55
N VAL A 82 40.54 -8.72 -25.60
CA VAL A 82 41.47 -9.80 -26.01
C VAL A 82 42.96 -9.48 -25.69
N THR A 83 43.59 -10.42 -24.96
CA THR A 83 45.03 -10.76 -24.81
C THR A 83 46.19 -9.75 -24.94
N TRP A 84 47.00 -9.69 -23.87
CA TRP A 84 48.48 -9.85 -23.79
C TRP A 84 49.48 -9.11 -24.71
N ASP A 85 50.53 -8.59 -24.06
CA ASP A 85 51.91 -8.34 -24.51
C ASP A 85 52.21 -7.53 -25.79
N THR A 86 52.64 -6.26 -25.60
CA THR A 86 54.03 -5.84 -25.92
C THR A 86 54.36 -4.47 -25.30
N PRO A 87 55.64 -4.14 -25.01
CA PRO A 87 56.00 -2.95 -24.25
C PRO A 87 56.41 -1.74 -25.10
N GLY A 88 56.01 -0.55 -24.63
CA GLY A 88 56.70 0.71 -24.92
C GLY A 88 55.98 1.68 -25.85
N TYR A 89 55.37 2.72 -25.25
CA TYR A 89 55.45 4.09 -25.78
C TYR A 89 55.31 5.09 -24.62
N THR A 90 56.31 5.96 -24.44
CA THR A 90 56.26 7.10 -23.53
C THR A 90 55.61 8.28 -24.21
N TRP A 91 54.63 8.92 -23.58
CA TRP A 91 54.10 10.23 -24.00
C TRP A 91 53.85 11.14 -22.81
N ASP A 92 54.17 12.41 -22.99
CA ASP A 92 54.32 13.39 -21.92
C ASP A 92 53.00 13.95 -21.36
N THR A 93 53.09 14.49 -20.16
CA THR A 93 52.03 15.31 -19.54
C THR A 93 51.78 16.61 -20.31
N PRO A 94 50.52 16.93 -20.64
CA PRO A 94 50.06 18.32 -20.67
C PRO A 94 49.99 18.84 -19.23
N GLY A 95 50.62 19.98 -18.96
CA GLY A 95 50.33 20.77 -17.75
C GLY A 95 48.99 21.52 -17.88
N ILE A 96 48.72 22.45 -16.94
CA ILE A 96 47.47 23.24 -16.78
C ILE A 96 46.38 22.44 -16.03
N HIS A 97 45.88 22.82 -14.83
CA HIS A 97 46.20 23.92 -13.90
C HIS A 97 46.66 23.36 -12.54
N LEU A 98 47.65 23.99 -11.88
CA LEU A 98 48.06 23.65 -10.49
C LEU A 98 48.17 24.87 -9.54
N ALA A 99 47.71 26.04 -9.98
CA ALA A 99 47.91 27.30 -9.27
C ALA A 99 46.95 27.50 -8.07
N GLU A 100 45.67 27.16 -8.24
CA GLU A 100 44.57 27.64 -7.36
C GLU A 100 44.12 26.64 -6.27
N LEU A 101 44.88 25.56 -6.06
CA LEU A 101 44.70 24.70 -4.88
C LEU A 101 45.35 25.34 -3.66
N SER A 102 44.63 25.41 -2.54
CA SER A 102 45.21 25.83 -1.25
C SER A 102 46.37 24.91 -0.85
N GLU A 103 47.27 25.39 0.03
CA GLU A 103 48.42 24.58 0.43
C GLU A 103 48.01 23.26 1.10
N ALA A 104 46.96 23.27 1.93
CA ALA A 104 46.34 22.07 2.47
C ALA A 104 45.82 21.11 1.38
N GLY A 105 45.20 21.63 0.31
CA GLY A 105 44.81 20.82 -0.85
C GLY A 105 46.01 20.23 -1.60
N ARG A 106 47.10 21.00 -1.73
CA ARG A 106 48.39 20.51 -2.27
C ARG A 106 49.10 19.55 -1.31
N GLU A 107 48.73 19.47 -0.04
CA GLU A 107 49.25 18.50 0.94
C GLU A 107 48.47 17.20 0.93
N LEU A 108 47.14 17.25 0.94
CA LEU A 108 46.29 16.08 0.74
C LEU A 108 46.58 15.39 -0.61
N LEU A 109 46.87 16.14 -1.67
CA LEU A 109 47.33 15.55 -2.94
C LEU A 109 48.73 14.91 -2.82
N ARG A 110 49.70 15.55 -2.16
CA ARG A 110 51.03 14.97 -1.91
C ARG A 110 50.94 13.69 -1.07
N GLU A 111 50.06 13.65 -0.07
CA GLU A 111 49.83 12.51 0.81
C GLU A 111 49.13 11.37 0.09
N ARG A 112 48.02 11.65 -0.61
CA ARG A 112 47.30 10.64 -1.41
C ARG A 112 48.16 10.05 -2.53
N LEU A 113 49.09 10.82 -3.11
CA LEU A 113 50.07 10.31 -4.07
C LEU A 113 51.15 9.42 -3.42
N ARG A 114 51.55 9.69 -2.17
CA ARG A 114 52.43 8.78 -1.40
C ARG A 114 51.71 7.50 -1.04
N GLU A 115 50.45 7.57 -0.60
CA GLU A 115 49.65 6.39 -0.30
C GLU A 115 49.38 5.55 -1.55
N HIS A 116 49.04 6.18 -2.68
CA HIS A 116 48.87 5.48 -3.95
C HIS A 116 50.15 4.75 -4.37
N ARG A 117 51.32 5.40 -4.25
CA ARG A 117 52.62 4.76 -4.51
C ARG A 117 52.91 3.62 -3.53
N ARG A 118 52.67 3.80 -2.23
CA ARG A 118 52.81 2.76 -1.20
C ARG A 118 51.89 1.55 -1.45
N LEU A 119 50.67 1.79 -1.92
CA LEU A 119 49.73 0.73 -2.32
C LEU A 119 50.21 0.03 -3.61
N GLN A 120 50.74 0.77 -4.58
CA GLN A 120 51.34 0.20 -5.79
C GLN A 120 52.56 -0.68 -5.47
N GLU A 121 53.46 -0.20 -4.60
CA GLU A 121 54.60 -0.94 -4.06
C GLU A 121 54.17 -2.19 -3.28
N LEU A 122 53.12 -2.10 -2.46
CA LEU A 122 52.54 -3.24 -1.73
C LEU A 122 51.93 -4.28 -2.69
N THR A 123 51.16 -3.82 -3.68
CA THR A 123 50.57 -4.69 -4.71
C THR A 123 51.65 -5.38 -5.52
N GLN A 124 52.72 -4.69 -5.93
CA GLN A 124 53.86 -5.31 -6.60
C GLN A 124 54.55 -6.35 -5.68
N ASN A 125 54.83 -6.02 -4.42
CA ASN A 125 55.41 -6.95 -3.45
C ASN A 125 54.55 -8.21 -3.24
N LEU A 126 53.22 -8.07 -3.25
CA LEU A 126 52.29 -9.21 -3.16
C LEU A 126 52.29 -10.06 -4.43
N HIS A 127 52.32 -9.45 -5.62
CA HIS A 127 52.43 -10.19 -6.89
C HIS A 127 53.76 -10.94 -6.99
N GLU A 128 54.88 -10.31 -6.64
CA GLU A 128 56.18 -10.98 -6.63
C GLU A 128 56.26 -12.10 -5.58
N LYS A 129 55.67 -11.92 -4.39
CA LYS A 129 55.55 -13.00 -3.40
C LYS A 129 54.73 -14.17 -3.96
N HIS A 130 53.57 -13.90 -4.55
CA HIS A 130 52.71 -14.93 -5.12
C HIS A 130 53.41 -15.68 -6.28
N GLN A 131 54.17 -14.97 -7.12
CA GLN A 131 55.01 -15.60 -8.16
C GLN A 131 56.12 -16.48 -7.56
N ARG A 132 56.81 -16.02 -6.50
CA ARG A 132 57.83 -16.80 -5.80
C ARG A 132 57.23 -18.05 -5.13
N GLU A 133 56.10 -17.91 -4.44
CA GLU A 133 55.34 -19.01 -3.83
C GLU A 133 54.84 -20.02 -4.88
N ALA A 134 54.36 -19.56 -6.04
CA ALA A 134 53.96 -20.44 -7.15
C ALA A 134 55.15 -21.19 -7.78
N LEU A 135 56.32 -20.55 -7.88
CA LEU A 135 57.56 -21.20 -8.31
C LEU A 135 58.04 -22.24 -7.28
N GLU A 136 57.95 -21.95 -5.99
CA GLU A 136 58.25 -22.93 -4.92
C GLU A 136 57.29 -24.11 -4.94
N VAL A 137 55.97 -23.88 -5.11
CA VAL A 137 54.97 -24.95 -5.23
C VAL A 137 55.19 -25.81 -6.46
N THR A 138 55.55 -25.23 -7.62
CA THR A 138 55.88 -26.02 -8.81
C THR A 138 57.20 -26.77 -8.67
N HIS A 139 58.22 -26.18 -8.01
CA HIS A 139 59.48 -26.86 -7.71
C HIS A 139 59.31 -28.01 -6.72
N LEU A 140 58.51 -27.84 -5.65
CA LEU A 140 58.15 -28.91 -4.71
C LEU A 140 57.29 -29.99 -5.38
N GLY A 141 56.38 -29.61 -6.29
CA GLY A 141 55.62 -30.55 -7.11
C GLY A 141 56.51 -31.39 -8.03
N GLY A 142 57.51 -30.75 -8.66
CA GLY A 142 58.54 -31.42 -9.45
C GLY A 142 59.40 -32.36 -8.60
N TYR A 143 59.94 -31.88 -7.47
CA TYR A 143 60.74 -32.66 -6.53
C TYR A 143 60.00 -33.87 -5.97
N LYS A 144 58.70 -33.73 -5.66
CA LYS A 144 57.84 -34.83 -5.20
C LYS A 144 57.56 -35.85 -6.30
N ARG A 145 57.48 -35.42 -7.56
CA ARG A 145 57.31 -36.31 -8.73
C ARG A 145 58.60 -37.09 -9.01
N THR A 146 59.76 -36.41 -9.06
CA THR A 146 61.06 -37.09 -9.23
C THR A 146 61.43 -37.99 -8.06
N TRP A 147 61.05 -37.68 -6.82
CA TRP A 147 61.15 -38.60 -5.69
C TRP A 147 60.25 -39.83 -5.87
N GLY A 148 59.03 -39.65 -6.39
CA GLY A 148 58.13 -40.75 -6.71
C GLY A 148 58.73 -41.72 -7.73
N ASP A 149 59.31 -41.19 -8.81
CA ASP A 149 59.91 -41.99 -9.88
C ASP A 149 61.23 -42.67 -9.42
N THR A 150 62.11 -41.94 -8.74
CA THR A 150 63.43 -42.43 -8.28
C THR A 150 63.33 -43.44 -7.14
N ASN A 151 62.28 -43.33 -6.30
CA ASN A 151 62.01 -44.21 -5.18
C ASN A 151 60.93 -45.26 -5.49
N THR A 152 60.70 -45.55 -6.78
CA THR A 152 59.94 -46.73 -7.21
C THR A 152 60.60 -48.01 -6.66
N PRO A 153 59.82 -49.03 -6.26
CA PRO A 153 60.39 -50.24 -5.65
C PRO A 153 61.50 -50.88 -6.48
N GLY A 154 61.36 -50.88 -7.82
CA GLY A 154 62.34 -51.47 -8.73
C GLY A 154 63.78 -50.97 -8.55
N HIS A 155 63.99 -49.67 -8.34
CA HIS A 155 65.33 -49.12 -8.12
C HIS A 155 65.91 -49.58 -6.76
N THR A 156 65.10 -49.56 -5.70
CA THR A 156 65.51 -50.07 -4.38
C THR A 156 65.78 -51.57 -4.38
N TRP A 157 64.99 -52.38 -5.09
CA TRP A 157 65.22 -53.82 -5.27
C TRP A 157 66.48 -54.11 -6.08
N ALA A 158 66.76 -53.33 -7.14
CA ALA A 158 67.99 -53.44 -7.91
C ALA A 158 69.24 -53.11 -7.06
N HIS A 159 69.20 -52.03 -6.28
CA HIS A 159 70.29 -51.66 -5.38
C HIS A 159 70.48 -52.69 -4.25
N LEU A 160 69.40 -53.24 -3.69
CA LEU A 160 69.46 -54.30 -2.69
C LEU A 160 70.03 -55.60 -3.26
N GLY A 161 69.65 -55.97 -4.49
CA GLY A 161 70.19 -57.11 -5.22
C GLY A 161 71.69 -56.96 -5.53
N GLY A 162 72.13 -55.77 -5.93
CA GLY A 162 73.55 -55.44 -6.11
C GLY A 162 74.36 -55.60 -4.81
N LEU A 163 73.85 -55.05 -3.70
CA LEU A 163 74.49 -55.20 -2.38
C LEU A 163 74.53 -56.67 -1.90
N GLN A 164 73.50 -57.47 -2.17
CA GLN A 164 73.53 -58.90 -1.89
C GLN A 164 74.59 -59.63 -2.74
N TRP A 165 74.74 -59.28 -4.02
CA TRP A 165 75.76 -59.86 -4.90
C TRP A 165 77.18 -59.51 -4.46
N ASP A 166 77.46 -58.24 -4.12
CA ASP A 166 78.78 -57.86 -3.60
C ASP A 166 79.04 -58.44 -2.20
N SER A 167 78.04 -58.58 -1.33
CA SER A 167 78.15 -59.33 -0.06
C SER A 167 78.52 -60.81 -0.29
N ALA A 168 77.90 -61.47 -1.27
CA ALA A 168 78.22 -62.86 -1.61
C ALA A 168 79.61 -63.00 -2.25
N LYS A 169 80.05 -61.99 -3.01
CA LYS A 169 81.38 -61.90 -3.65
C LYS A 169 82.49 -61.61 -2.63
N LEU A 170 82.22 -60.78 -1.62
CA LEU A 170 83.10 -60.55 -0.47
C LEU A 170 83.23 -61.82 0.39
N ARG A 171 82.13 -62.49 0.76
CA ARG A 171 82.19 -63.80 1.46
C ARG A 171 82.94 -64.88 0.68
N LYS A 172 82.87 -64.87 -0.66
CA LYS A 172 83.70 -65.73 -1.53
C LYS A 172 85.19 -65.32 -1.58
N ARG A 173 85.56 -64.10 -1.17
CA ARG A 173 86.96 -63.65 -1.04
C ARG A 173 87.50 -63.94 0.36
N GLU A 174 86.72 -63.66 1.39
CA GLU A 174 86.91 -64.03 2.79
C GLU A 174 87.21 -65.54 2.89
N GLY A 175 86.27 -66.40 2.48
CA GLY A 175 86.46 -67.86 2.41
C GLY A 175 87.46 -68.38 1.37
N ARG A 176 88.30 -67.51 0.76
CA ARG A 176 89.57 -67.86 0.11
C ARG A 176 90.77 -67.44 0.95
N LEU A 177 90.74 -66.23 1.53
CA LEU A 177 91.74 -65.76 2.49
C LEU A 177 91.81 -66.68 3.72
N ASP A 178 90.67 -67.11 4.26
CA ASP A 178 90.61 -68.05 5.40
C ASP A 178 91.24 -69.40 5.06
N ARG A 179 91.10 -69.85 3.80
CA ARG A 179 91.71 -71.09 3.33
C ARG A 179 93.21 -70.94 3.15
N HIS A 180 93.68 -69.83 2.58
CA HIS A 180 95.12 -69.54 2.52
C HIS A 180 95.73 -69.31 3.92
N LEU A 181 94.97 -68.79 4.87
CA LEU A 181 95.39 -68.68 6.27
C LEU A 181 95.47 -70.06 6.93
N ALA A 182 94.49 -70.94 6.69
CA ALA A 182 94.54 -72.34 7.13
C ALA A 182 95.72 -73.10 6.49
N GLU A 183 95.91 -72.99 5.18
CA GLU A 183 97.05 -73.56 4.44
C GLU A 183 98.40 -73.06 5.00
N ALA A 184 98.52 -71.77 5.32
CA ALA A 184 99.73 -71.20 5.92
C ALA A 184 99.95 -71.66 7.38
N LEU A 185 98.89 -71.78 8.18
CA LEU A 185 98.96 -72.34 9.54
C LEU A 185 99.30 -73.83 9.52
N GLU A 186 98.79 -74.59 8.55
CA GLU A 186 99.09 -76.01 8.35
C GLU A 186 100.55 -76.20 7.86
N GLN A 187 101.05 -75.31 7.00
CA GLN A 187 102.48 -75.26 6.61
C GLN A 187 103.38 -74.91 7.81
N LEU A 188 103.00 -73.97 8.67
CA LEU A 188 103.73 -73.67 9.91
C LEU A 188 103.67 -74.83 10.92
N THR A 189 102.56 -75.56 10.97
CA THR A 189 102.37 -76.69 11.91
C THR A 189 103.09 -77.96 11.44
N SER A 190 103.21 -78.17 10.13
CA SER A 190 104.02 -79.25 9.53
C SER A 190 105.52 -78.87 9.38
N GLY A 191 105.85 -77.58 9.44
CA GLY A 191 107.18 -77.03 9.15
C GLY A 191 108.13 -76.91 10.35
N SER A 192 108.26 -77.95 11.19
CA SER A 192 109.19 -77.93 12.34
C SER A 192 110.03 -79.22 12.48
N TYR A 193 110.83 -79.52 11.46
CA TYR A 193 112.02 -80.37 11.59
C TYR A 193 113.29 -79.50 11.54
N GLY A 194 114.34 -79.90 12.28
CA GLY A 194 115.70 -79.38 12.07
C GLY A 194 116.19 -78.35 13.07
N SER A 195 116.36 -78.74 14.33
CA SER A 195 117.27 -78.04 15.26
C SER A 195 118.70 -78.09 14.69
N GLY A 196 119.17 -76.98 14.13
CA GLY A 196 120.46 -76.86 13.44
C GLY A 196 121.68 -76.93 14.36
N SER A 197 121.98 -78.10 14.89
CA SER A 197 123.25 -78.36 15.58
C SER A 197 124.39 -78.44 14.57
N SER A 198 125.39 -77.57 14.73
CA SER A 198 126.65 -77.65 13.99
C SER A 198 127.81 -77.59 14.98
N GLY A 199 128.64 -78.63 14.97
CA GLY A 199 129.72 -78.79 15.94
C GLY A 199 131.08 -78.33 15.41
N GLY A 200 131.72 -77.44 16.17
CA GLY A 200 133.17 -77.37 16.29
C GLY A 200 133.98 -76.79 15.12
N PHE A 201 134.62 -75.65 15.38
CA PHE A 201 136.03 -75.47 15.02
C PHE A 201 136.78 -74.72 16.13
N GLN A 202 138.10 -74.90 16.20
CA GLN A 202 138.94 -74.44 17.31
C GLN A 202 139.65 -73.11 17.05
N GLY A 203 140.09 -72.46 18.13
CA GLY A 203 141.30 -71.64 18.15
C GLY A 203 141.10 -70.14 17.95
N GLY A 204 141.12 -69.37 19.04
CA GLY A 204 141.01 -67.92 18.99
C GLY A 204 140.95 -67.25 20.36
N GLN A 205 141.91 -67.54 21.25
CA GLN A 205 141.94 -66.98 22.60
C GLN A 205 142.34 -65.49 22.58
N ILE A 206 141.37 -64.62 22.29
CA ILE A 206 141.49 -63.18 22.52
C ILE A 206 141.42 -62.96 24.03
N THR A 207 142.58 -62.77 24.66
CA THR A 207 142.68 -62.36 26.06
C THR A 207 142.22 -60.91 26.23
N LEU A 208 140.91 -60.72 26.38
CA LEU A 208 140.37 -59.51 27.02
C LEU A 208 141.08 -59.33 28.37
N SER A 209 141.57 -58.12 28.66
CA SER A 209 142.12 -57.83 29.98
C SER A 209 141.04 -58.00 31.04
N MET A 210 141.41 -58.49 32.24
CA MET A 210 140.44 -58.78 33.31
C MET A 210 139.51 -57.61 33.57
N GLN A 211 140.07 -56.40 33.67
CA GLN A 211 139.36 -55.13 33.84
C GLN A 211 138.33 -54.83 32.73
N LYS A 212 138.55 -55.29 31.49
CA LYS A 212 137.60 -55.10 30.38
C LYS A 212 136.54 -56.20 30.34
N PHE A 213 136.84 -57.39 30.85
CA PHE A 213 135.86 -58.44 31.11
C PHE A 213 134.94 -58.05 32.29
N GLU A 214 135.51 -57.52 33.37
CA GLU A 214 134.80 -56.96 34.54
C GLU A 214 133.84 -55.83 34.13
N MET A 215 134.29 -54.86 33.31
CA MET A 215 133.40 -53.81 32.78
C MET A 215 132.26 -54.38 31.93
N LEU A 216 132.54 -55.30 31.00
CA LEU A 216 131.51 -55.94 30.18
C LEU A 216 130.52 -56.77 31.01
N ASN A 217 130.97 -57.37 32.11
CA ASN A 217 130.11 -58.10 33.04
C ASN A 217 129.23 -57.13 33.86
N ALA A 218 129.78 -56.02 34.36
CA ALA A 218 129.00 -54.98 35.04
C ALA A 218 128.00 -54.27 34.10
N GLU A 219 128.37 -54.08 32.82
CA GLU A 219 127.44 -53.61 31.78
C GLU A 219 126.35 -54.66 31.51
N LEU A 220 126.67 -55.95 31.51
CA LEU A 220 125.69 -57.03 31.35
C LEU A 220 124.73 -57.10 32.55
N GLU A 221 125.23 -57.00 33.78
CA GLU A 221 124.45 -56.97 35.02
C GLU A 221 123.53 -55.75 35.06
N GLY A 222 124.04 -54.54 34.78
CA GLY A 222 123.21 -53.33 34.68
C GLY A 222 122.15 -53.40 33.57
N ASN A 223 122.45 -54.06 32.44
CA ASN A 223 121.45 -54.32 31.40
C ASN A 223 120.40 -55.36 31.83
N GLN A 224 120.76 -56.35 32.64
CA GLN A 224 119.81 -57.29 33.25
C GLN A 224 118.92 -56.58 34.28
N GLU A 225 119.47 -55.72 35.14
CA GLU A 225 118.68 -54.89 36.07
C GLU A 225 117.71 -53.95 35.34
N LEU A 226 118.14 -53.32 34.25
CA LEU A 226 117.28 -52.50 33.39
C LEU A 226 116.20 -53.32 32.68
N ALA A 227 116.51 -54.54 32.24
CA ALA A 227 115.52 -55.44 31.64
C ALA A 227 114.47 -55.89 32.69
N ASN A 228 114.92 -56.28 33.88
CA ASN A 228 114.06 -56.66 35.00
C ASN A 228 113.17 -55.50 35.46
N SER A 229 113.72 -54.27 35.53
CA SER A 229 112.97 -53.06 35.86
C SER A 229 111.88 -52.77 34.83
N ARG A 230 112.20 -52.86 33.53
CA ARG A 230 111.23 -52.70 32.44
C ARG A 230 110.16 -53.79 32.44
N MET A 231 110.51 -55.02 32.78
CA MET A 231 109.53 -56.10 32.96
C MET A 231 108.56 -55.80 34.10
N ALA A 232 109.06 -55.38 35.27
CA ALA A 232 108.22 -55.00 36.41
C ALA A 232 107.31 -53.78 36.10
N GLU A 233 107.79 -52.80 35.32
CA GLU A 233 106.98 -51.69 34.84
C GLU A 233 105.88 -52.15 33.86
N LEU A 234 106.21 -53.06 32.93
CA LEU A 234 105.24 -53.63 31.99
C LEU A 234 104.18 -54.48 32.70
N GLU A 235 104.58 -55.31 33.68
CA GLU A 235 103.66 -56.09 34.53
C GLU A 235 102.72 -55.17 35.33
N LYS A 236 103.25 -54.08 35.91
CA LYS A 236 102.45 -53.05 36.61
C LYS A 236 101.44 -52.39 35.67
N LEU A 237 101.88 -51.94 34.50
CA LEU A 237 101.00 -51.33 33.49
C LEU A 237 99.95 -52.32 32.96
N GLN A 238 100.30 -53.61 32.83
CA GLN A 238 99.37 -54.66 32.46
C GLN A 238 98.31 -54.91 33.54
N LEU A 239 98.69 -54.87 34.83
CA LEU A 239 97.76 -54.95 35.96
C LEU A 239 96.82 -53.73 36.03
N GLU A 240 97.34 -52.52 35.82
CA GLU A 240 96.56 -51.27 35.76
C GLU A 240 95.58 -51.29 34.57
N LEU A 241 96.02 -51.71 33.38
CA LEU A 241 95.17 -51.89 32.20
C LEU A 241 94.06 -52.92 32.45
N GLN A 242 94.39 -54.08 33.03
CA GLN A 242 93.37 -55.07 33.40
C GLN A 242 92.39 -54.53 34.44
N ALA A 243 92.83 -53.73 35.41
CA ALA A 243 91.94 -53.08 36.37
C ALA A 243 90.98 -52.08 35.69
N ALA A 244 91.48 -51.29 34.74
CA ALA A 244 90.67 -50.36 33.94
C ALA A 244 89.65 -51.10 33.04
N VAL A 245 90.06 -52.20 32.39
CA VAL A 245 89.15 -53.04 31.58
C VAL A 245 88.04 -53.64 32.46
N ARG A 246 88.38 -54.27 33.60
CA ARG A 246 87.39 -54.79 34.56
C ARG A 246 86.46 -53.68 35.09
N GLY A 247 86.97 -52.46 35.25
CA GLY A 247 86.16 -51.28 35.60
C GLY A 247 85.17 -50.89 34.50
N GLN A 248 85.62 -50.85 33.24
CA GLN A 248 84.77 -50.57 32.08
C GLN A 248 83.70 -51.66 31.88
N GLU A 249 84.05 -52.94 32.11
CA GLU A 249 83.10 -54.06 32.05
C GLU A 249 82.03 -53.96 33.13
N ARG A 250 82.41 -53.65 34.38
CA ARG A 250 81.45 -53.39 35.47
C ARG A 250 80.48 -52.25 35.12
N LEU A 251 80.99 -51.14 34.57
CA LEU A 251 80.15 -50.02 34.12
C LEU A 251 79.24 -50.40 32.94
N LYS A 252 79.74 -51.17 31.96
CA LYS A 252 78.93 -51.71 30.85
C LYS A 252 77.82 -52.64 31.33
N VAL A 253 78.09 -53.47 32.35
CA VAL A 253 77.08 -54.34 32.97
C VAL A 253 76.07 -53.52 33.76
N ALA A 254 76.51 -52.54 34.56
CA ALA A 254 75.62 -51.64 35.30
C ALA A 254 74.69 -50.85 34.36
N LEU A 255 75.20 -50.35 33.22
CA LEU A 255 74.39 -49.64 32.22
C LEU A 255 73.37 -50.55 31.52
N ARG A 256 73.67 -51.85 31.37
CA ARG A 256 72.77 -52.87 30.79
C ARG A 256 71.78 -53.47 31.79
N SER A 257 72.03 -53.31 33.09
CA SER A 257 71.18 -53.77 34.19
C SER A 257 70.50 -52.60 34.92
N LEU A 258 70.54 -51.41 34.34
CA LEU A 258 69.88 -50.22 34.86
C LEU A 258 68.35 -50.44 34.77
N PRO A 259 67.61 -50.47 35.89
CA PRO A 259 66.18 -50.78 35.86
C PRO A 259 65.39 -49.70 35.12
N GLU A 260 64.31 -50.07 34.43
CA GLU A 260 63.42 -49.08 33.80
C GLU A 260 62.80 -48.14 34.86
N GLU A 261 62.60 -48.62 36.08
CA GLU A 261 62.16 -47.83 37.23
C GLU A 261 63.12 -46.66 37.49
N ALA A 262 64.44 -46.88 37.45
CA ALA A 262 65.43 -45.83 37.66
C ALA A 262 65.40 -44.77 36.55
N VAL A 263 65.11 -45.17 35.31
CA VAL A 263 64.92 -44.22 34.19
C VAL A 263 63.60 -43.46 34.33
N LYS A 264 62.51 -44.13 34.73
CA LYS A 264 61.20 -43.50 35.00
C LYS A 264 61.24 -42.60 36.23
N GLU A 265 62.14 -42.88 37.18
CA GLU A 265 62.35 -42.06 38.36
C GLU A 265 63.20 -40.81 38.11
N ALA A 266 64.02 -40.80 37.06
CA ALA A 266 64.85 -39.67 36.68
C ALA A 266 64.03 -38.39 36.44
N LEU A 267 64.56 -37.26 36.90
CA LEU A 267 63.89 -35.96 36.81
C LEU A 267 63.55 -35.59 35.35
N GLU A 268 64.48 -35.88 34.42
CA GLU A 268 64.33 -35.63 32.98
C GLU A 268 63.13 -36.38 32.39
N TYR A 269 62.95 -37.66 32.74
CA TYR A 269 61.81 -38.46 32.29
C TYR A 269 60.49 -37.91 32.87
N LYS A 270 60.45 -37.59 34.17
CA LYS A 270 59.26 -37.03 34.82
C LYS A 270 58.85 -35.67 34.24
N VAL A 271 59.83 -34.81 33.95
CA VAL A 271 59.60 -33.52 33.28
C VAL A 271 59.08 -33.74 31.86
N LEU A 272 59.69 -34.64 31.08
CA LEU A 272 59.23 -34.96 29.73
C LEU A 272 57.82 -35.58 29.72
N GLN A 273 57.53 -36.49 30.65
CA GLN A 273 56.21 -37.09 30.84
C GLN A 273 55.15 -36.03 31.18
N SER A 274 55.48 -35.07 32.04
CA SER A 274 54.61 -33.94 32.36
C SER A 274 54.36 -33.04 31.14
N GLN A 275 55.39 -32.72 30.36
CA GLN A 275 55.26 -31.91 29.14
C GLN A 275 54.42 -32.64 28.07
N PHE A 276 54.66 -33.93 27.86
CA PHE A 276 53.89 -34.73 26.90
C PHE A 276 52.42 -34.89 27.34
N SER A 277 52.18 -34.97 28.66
CA SER A 277 50.82 -34.98 29.22
C SER A 277 50.10 -33.65 28.97
N LEU A 278 50.76 -32.50 29.19
CA LEU A 278 50.19 -31.18 28.89
C LEU A 278 49.83 -31.06 27.40
N LEU A 279 50.80 -31.30 26.51
CA LEU A 279 50.61 -31.25 25.05
C LEU A 279 49.51 -32.20 24.56
N TYR A 280 49.34 -33.36 25.20
CA TYR A 280 48.25 -34.29 24.87
C TYR A 280 46.87 -33.74 25.26
N HIS A 281 46.73 -33.13 26.44
CA HIS A 281 45.48 -32.52 26.88
C HIS A 281 45.14 -31.25 26.08
N GLU A 282 46.13 -30.42 25.77
CA GLU A 282 45.99 -29.25 24.87
C GLU A 282 45.53 -29.67 23.47
N SER A 283 46.18 -30.67 22.88
CA SER A 283 45.82 -31.24 21.57
C SER A 283 44.39 -31.81 21.57
N LEU A 284 44.01 -32.51 22.64
CA LEU A 284 42.64 -33.03 22.81
C LEU A 284 41.60 -31.90 22.96
N GLN A 285 41.92 -30.85 23.71
CA GLN A 285 41.05 -29.69 23.88
C GLN A 285 40.85 -28.91 22.57
N VAL A 286 41.92 -28.66 21.82
CA VAL A 286 41.86 -28.01 20.49
C VAL A 286 41.05 -28.87 19.50
N LYS A 287 41.15 -30.20 19.58
CA LYS A 287 40.31 -31.10 18.78
C LYS A 287 38.83 -30.98 19.13
N THR A 288 38.48 -30.93 20.42
CA THR A 288 37.09 -30.74 20.86
C THR A 288 36.54 -29.40 20.35
N GLN A 289 37.30 -28.31 20.50
CA GLN A 289 36.94 -26.98 19.98
C GLN A 289 36.76 -26.97 18.45
N LEU A 290 37.57 -27.71 17.71
CA LEU A 290 37.44 -27.87 16.26
C LEU A 290 36.13 -28.56 15.88
N ASP A 291 35.76 -29.64 16.58
CA ASP A 291 34.55 -30.40 16.31
C ASP A 291 33.27 -29.66 16.78
N GLU A 292 33.35 -28.87 17.87
CA GLU A 292 32.32 -27.90 18.27
C GLU A 292 32.14 -26.80 17.20
N ALA A 293 33.22 -26.19 16.72
CA ALA A 293 33.17 -25.17 15.67
C ALA A 293 32.59 -25.71 14.35
N ARG A 294 32.89 -26.98 14.01
CA ARG A 294 32.27 -27.70 12.87
C ARG A 294 30.77 -27.91 13.08
N ALA A 295 30.35 -28.34 14.26
CA ALA A 295 28.94 -28.52 14.59
C ALA A 295 28.17 -27.18 14.51
N LEU A 296 28.74 -26.11 15.05
CA LEU A 296 28.18 -24.75 14.94
C LEU A 296 28.08 -24.28 13.48
N LEU A 297 29.12 -24.49 12.67
CA LEU A 297 29.12 -24.12 11.24
C LEU A 297 28.08 -24.91 10.43
N LEU A 298 27.87 -26.19 10.74
CA LEU A 298 26.80 -26.99 10.15
C LEU A 298 25.42 -26.51 10.61
N ALA A 299 25.26 -26.15 11.88
CA ALA A 299 24.01 -25.61 12.42
C ALA A 299 23.64 -24.25 11.79
N THR A 300 24.60 -23.32 11.68
CA THR A 300 24.35 -22.02 11.01
C THR A 300 24.08 -22.19 9.53
N LYS A 301 24.85 -23.03 8.80
CA LYS A 301 24.57 -23.36 7.40
C LYS A 301 23.13 -23.87 7.21
N ASN A 302 22.71 -24.84 8.03
CA ASN A 302 21.36 -25.41 7.94
C ASN A 302 20.28 -24.39 8.34
N SER A 303 20.57 -23.45 9.25
CA SER A 303 19.66 -22.35 9.58
C SER A 303 19.54 -21.32 8.45
N HIS A 304 20.64 -21.01 7.76
CA HIS A 304 20.63 -20.09 6.62
C HIS A 304 19.92 -20.70 5.40
N LEU A 305 20.11 -22.00 5.13
CA LEU A 305 19.36 -22.70 4.06
C LEU A 305 17.85 -22.61 4.28
N ARG A 306 17.35 -22.91 5.48
CA ARG A 306 15.91 -22.76 5.81
C ARG A 306 15.39 -21.33 5.69
N HIS A 307 16.24 -20.34 5.96
CA HIS A 307 15.86 -18.94 5.79
C HIS A 307 15.75 -18.56 4.30
N ILE A 308 16.62 -19.11 3.44
CA ILE A 308 16.52 -18.98 1.98
C ILE A 308 15.24 -19.68 1.48
N GLU A 309 14.99 -20.93 1.89
CA GLU A 309 13.76 -21.68 1.57
C GLU A 309 12.48 -20.90 1.95
N HIS A 310 12.50 -20.17 3.07
CA HIS A 310 11.39 -19.31 3.49
C HIS A 310 11.26 -18.05 2.61
N MET A 311 12.36 -17.34 2.33
CA MET A 311 12.35 -16.16 1.46
C MET A 311 11.89 -16.50 0.03
N GLU A 312 12.33 -17.64 -0.52
CA GLU A 312 11.86 -18.17 -1.80
C GLU A 312 10.35 -18.45 -1.79
N SER A 313 9.82 -18.99 -0.67
CA SER A 313 8.38 -19.19 -0.48
C SER A 313 7.60 -17.87 -0.45
N ASP A 314 8.13 -16.86 0.26
CA ASP A 314 7.50 -15.55 0.40
C ASP A 314 7.53 -14.77 -0.92
N GLU A 315 8.64 -14.81 -1.66
CA GLU A 315 8.74 -14.22 -2.99
C GLU A 315 7.75 -14.86 -3.96
N LEU A 316 7.66 -16.20 -3.98
CA LEU A 316 6.65 -16.93 -4.75
C LEU A 316 5.21 -16.60 -4.30
N GLY A 317 5.01 -16.22 -3.04
CA GLY A 317 3.75 -15.71 -2.51
C GLY A 317 3.42 -14.31 -3.06
N VAL A 318 4.38 -13.39 -3.03
CA VAL A 318 4.25 -12.03 -3.60
C VAL A 318 4.03 -12.09 -5.11
N GLN A 319 4.81 -12.88 -5.85
CA GLN A 319 4.64 -13.05 -7.30
C GLN A 319 3.23 -13.59 -7.66
N LYS A 320 2.62 -14.44 -6.84
CA LYS A 320 1.25 -14.92 -7.05
C LYS A 320 0.22 -13.80 -6.84
N ARG A 321 0.36 -13.00 -5.76
CA ARG A 321 -0.53 -11.86 -5.48
C ARG A 321 -0.46 -10.81 -6.59
N LEU A 322 0.74 -10.38 -6.98
CA LEU A 322 0.96 -9.45 -8.09
C LEU A 322 0.36 -9.96 -9.42
N ARG A 323 0.46 -11.26 -9.72
CA ARG A 323 -0.19 -11.84 -10.92
C ARG A 323 -1.72 -11.77 -10.83
N THR A 324 -2.32 -12.04 -9.67
CA THR A 324 -3.78 -11.90 -9.50
C THR A 324 -4.25 -10.45 -9.53
N GLU A 325 -3.46 -9.51 -9.01
CA GLU A 325 -3.73 -8.06 -9.09
C GLU A 325 -3.66 -7.57 -10.54
N VAL A 326 -2.66 -7.98 -11.32
CA VAL A 326 -2.56 -7.65 -12.75
C VAL A 326 -3.80 -8.14 -13.51
N ILE A 327 -4.23 -9.40 -13.30
CA ILE A 327 -5.43 -9.96 -13.95
C ILE A 327 -6.68 -9.15 -13.57
N GLN A 328 -6.85 -8.77 -12.29
CA GLN A 328 -7.98 -7.95 -11.85
C GLN A 328 -7.95 -6.52 -12.45
N LEU A 329 -6.76 -5.95 -12.65
CA LEU A 329 -6.59 -4.67 -13.32
C LEU A 329 -6.87 -4.76 -14.83
N GLU A 330 -6.52 -5.88 -15.47
CA GLU A 330 -6.87 -6.17 -16.86
C GLU A 330 -8.40 -6.35 -17.05
N ASP A 331 -9.05 -7.10 -16.15
CA ASP A 331 -10.51 -7.30 -16.14
C ASP A 331 -11.27 -5.97 -15.93
N THR A 332 -10.86 -5.16 -14.94
CA THR A 332 -11.50 -3.85 -14.69
C THR A 332 -11.27 -2.87 -15.84
N LEU A 333 -10.10 -2.89 -16.46
CA LEU A 333 -9.79 -2.08 -17.66
C LEU A 333 -10.58 -2.55 -18.89
N ALA A 334 -10.86 -3.85 -19.03
CA ALA A 334 -11.76 -4.38 -20.05
C ALA A 334 -13.22 -3.95 -19.81
N GLN A 335 -13.68 -3.98 -18.55
CA GLN A 335 -15.01 -3.51 -18.17
C GLN A 335 -15.19 -2.00 -18.43
N VAL A 336 -14.24 -1.15 -18.05
CA VAL A 336 -14.28 0.30 -18.32
C VAL A 336 -14.27 0.59 -19.83
N ARG A 337 -13.54 -0.18 -20.64
CA ARG A 337 -13.60 -0.07 -22.12
C ARG A 337 -14.99 -0.41 -22.66
N LYS A 338 -15.65 -1.44 -22.11
CA LYS A 338 -17.03 -1.82 -22.49
C LYS A 338 -18.03 -0.73 -22.09
N GLU A 339 -17.91 -0.18 -20.90
CA GLU A 339 -18.75 0.94 -20.41
C GLU A 339 -18.58 2.19 -21.27
N TYR A 340 -17.33 2.54 -21.64
CA TYR A 340 -17.05 3.63 -22.57
C TYR A 340 -17.72 3.43 -23.94
N GLU A 341 -17.61 2.23 -24.53
CA GLU A 341 -18.21 1.98 -25.86
C GLU A 341 -19.74 1.95 -25.80
N MET A 342 -20.35 1.45 -24.72
CA MET A 342 -21.81 1.58 -24.50
C MET A 342 -22.23 3.05 -24.40
N LEU A 343 -21.55 3.85 -23.55
CA LEU A 343 -21.87 5.27 -23.37
C LEU A 343 -21.64 6.09 -24.66
N ARG A 344 -20.65 5.70 -25.48
CA ARG A 344 -20.41 6.24 -26.82
C ARG A 344 -21.57 5.92 -27.76
N ILE A 345 -22.02 4.67 -27.81
CA ILE A 345 -23.17 4.26 -28.63
C ILE A 345 -24.44 4.99 -28.19
N GLU A 346 -24.68 5.12 -26.88
CA GLU A 346 -25.78 5.93 -26.33
C GLU A 346 -25.67 7.40 -26.77
N PHE A 347 -24.48 8.00 -26.76
CA PHE A 347 -24.27 9.36 -27.23
C PHE A 347 -24.52 9.51 -28.74
N GLU A 348 -24.01 8.60 -29.57
CA GLU A 348 -24.25 8.59 -31.02
C GLU A 348 -25.74 8.41 -31.36
N GLN A 349 -26.47 7.57 -30.60
CA GLN A 349 -27.94 7.42 -30.72
C GLN A 349 -28.70 8.70 -30.31
N ASN A 350 -28.34 9.31 -29.17
CA ASN A 350 -28.97 10.55 -28.70
C ASN A 350 -28.70 11.72 -29.66
N LEU A 351 -27.51 11.79 -30.26
CA LEU A 351 -27.16 12.77 -31.28
C LEU A 351 -28.05 12.60 -32.53
N ALA A 352 -28.15 11.37 -33.05
CA ALA A 352 -28.99 11.07 -34.21
C ALA A 352 -30.48 11.36 -33.96
N ALA A 353 -30.99 11.09 -32.75
CA ALA A 353 -32.36 11.43 -32.36
C ALA A 353 -32.58 12.96 -32.30
N ASN A 354 -31.61 13.71 -31.78
CA ASN A 354 -31.66 15.18 -31.72
C ASN A 354 -31.58 15.82 -33.13
N GLU A 355 -30.79 15.26 -34.04
CA GLU A 355 -30.77 15.68 -35.45
C GLU A 355 -32.13 15.45 -36.13
N GLN A 356 -32.77 14.29 -35.90
CA GLN A 356 -34.14 14.00 -36.38
C GLN A 356 -35.21 14.91 -35.77
N ALA A 357 -35.01 15.39 -34.53
CA ALA A 357 -35.87 16.42 -33.93
C ALA A 357 -35.70 17.80 -34.57
N GLY A 358 -34.62 18.05 -35.33
CA GLY A 358 -34.32 19.32 -35.99
C GLY A 358 -35.43 19.81 -36.94
N PRO A 359 -35.85 19.01 -37.96
CA PRO A 359 -36.97 19.32 -38.85
C PRO A 359 -38.29 19.60 -38.10
N ILE A 360 -38.69 18.71 -37.18
CA ILE A 360 -39.93 18.84 -36.38
C ILE A 360 -39.94 20.18 -35.62
N ASN A 361 -38.82 20.54 -34.99
CA ASN A 361 -38.67 21.81 -34.29
C ASN A 361 -38.63 23.04 -35.24
N ARG A 362 -38.31 22.89 -36.53
CA ARG A 362 -38.44 23.96 -37.53
C ARG A 362 -39.91 24.12 -37.95
N GLU A 363 -40.58 23.03 -38.26
CA GLU A 363 -42.01 23.01 -38.63
C GLU A 363 -42.89 23.58 -37.51
N MET A 364 -42.65 23.18 -36.25
CA MET A 364 -43.32 23.75 -35.09
C MET A 364 -43.12 25.27 -34.99
N ARG A 365 -41.91 25.79 -35.23
CA ARG A 365 -41.64 27.24 -35.24
C ARG A 365 -42.33 27.96 -36.39
N HIS A 366 -42.40 27.37 -37.58
CA HIS A 366 -43.17 27.93 -38.70
C HIS A 366 -44.69 27.92 -38.42
N LEU A 367 -45.23 26.85 -37.82
CA LEU A 367 -46.63 26.76 -37.41
C LEU A 367 -46.97 27.82 -36.34
N ILE A 368 -46.15 27.95 -35.30
CA ILE A 368 -46.30 28.99 -34.28
C ILE A 368 -46.28 30.38 -34.92
N SER A 369 -45.34 30.65 -35.83
CA SER A 369 -45.25 31.94 -36.54
C SER A 369 -46.48 32.21 -37.40
N SER A 370 -47.00 31.19 -38.09
CA SER A 370 -48.22 31.28 -38.90
C SER A 370 -49.46 31.55 -38.04
N LEU A 371 -49.63 30.84 -36.92
CA LEU A 371 -50.71 31.04 -35.97
C LEU A 371 -50.64 32.42 -35.29
N GLN A 372 -49.43 32.89 -34.94
CA GLN A 372 -49.22 34.24 -34.41
C GLN A 372 -49.60 35.31 -35.43
N ASN A 373 -49.18 35.17 -36.69
CA ASN A 373 -49.56 36.07 -37.79
C ASN A 373 -51.07 36.08 -38.04
N HIS A 374 -51.73 34.92 -38.08
CA HIS A 374 -53.17 34.84 -38.24
C HIS A 374 -53.92 35.46 -37.04
N ASN A 375 -53.46 35.21 -35.81
CA ASN A 375 -54.03 35.83 -34.61
C ASN A 375 -53.84 37.36 -34.59
N HIS A 376 -52.71 37.86 -35.10
CA HIS A 376 -52.46 39.29 -35.30
C HIS A 376 -53.39 39.88 -36.37
N GLN A 377 -53.58 39.18 -37.49
CA GLN A 377 -54.50 39.60 -38.56
C GLN A 377 -55.95 39.65 -38.06
N LEU A 378 -56.42 38.62 -37.35
CA LEU A 378 -57.74 38.60 -36.71
C LEU A 378 -57.91 39.76 -35.71
N LYS A 379 -56.88 40.09 -34.91
CA LYS A 379 -56.89 41.28 -34.04
C LYS A 379 -57.02 42.58 -34.85
N GLY A 380 -56.32 42.69 -35.98
CA GLY A 380 -56.45 43.82 -36.91
C GLY A 380 -57.85 43.92 -37.53
N ASP A 381 -58.43 42.81 -37.97
CA ASP A 381 -59.77 42.79 -38.55
C ASP A 381 -60.86 43.05 -37.52
N VAL A 382 -60.74 42.53 -36.29
CA VAL A 382 -61.59 42.90 -35.15
C VAL A 382 -61.50 44.41 -34.87
N GLN A 383 -60.34 45.04 -34.99
CA GLN A 383 -60.23 46.51 -34.89
C GLN A 383 -60.89 47.22 -36.07
N ARG A 384 -60.77 46.72 -37.31
CA ARG A 384 -61.47 47.27 -38.50
C ARG A 384 -62.99 47.17 -38.34
N TYR A 385 -63.52 46.03 -37.91
CA TYR A 385 -64.96 45.86 -37.65
C TYR A 385 -65.44 46.73 -36.49
N LYS A 386 -64.69 46.85 -35.40
CA LYS A 386 -65.00 47.79 -34.31
C LYS A 386 -64.99 49.25 -34.77
N ARG A 387 -64.18 49.62 -35.77
CA ARG A 387 -64.20 50.95 -36.38
C ARG A 387 -65.44 51.15 -37.26
N LYS A 388 -65.71 50.22 -38.19
CA LYS A 388 -66.91 50.23 -39.04
C LYS A 388 -68.21 50.27 -38.23
N LEU A 389 -68.26 49.54 -37.12
CA LEU A 389 -69.41 49.57 -36.20
C LEU A 389 -69.63 50.97 -35.62
N ARG A 390 -68.57 51.67 -35.20
CA ARG A 390 -68.63 53.05 -34.70
C ARG A 390 -69.01 54.05 -35.80
N GLU A 391 -68.50 53.85 -37.01
CA GLU A 391 -68.83 54.67 -38.19
C GLU A 391 -70.32 54.56 -38.52
N VAL A 392 -70.86 53.33 -38.63
CA VAL A 392 -72.29 53.08 -38.86
C VAL A 392 -73.16 53.54 -37.67
N GLN A 393 -72.69 53.40 -36.43
CA GLN A 393 -73.39 53.95 -35.26
C GLN A 393 -73.45 55.48 -35.29
N ALA A 394 -72.40 56.16 -35.75
CA ALA A 394 -72.38 57.60 -35.93
C ALA A 394 -73.27 58.05 -37.11
N GLU A 395 -73.36 57.27 -38.19
CA GLU A 395 -74.29 57.51 -39.30
C GLU A 395 -75.75 57.32 -38.87
N ILE A 396 -76.08 56.27 -38.11
CA ILE A 396 -77.40 56.09 -37.49
C ILE A 396 -77.71 57.26 -36.54
N GLY A 397 -76.72 57.76 -35.80
CA GLY A 397 -76.84 58.97 -34.98
C GLY A 397 -77.19 60.22 -35.81
N LYS A 398 -76.45 60.47 -36.91
CA LYS A 398 -76.72 61.57 -37.85
C LYS A 398 -78.11 61.45 -38.49
N LEU A 399 -78.51 60.25 -38.92
CA LEU A 399 -79.83 60.01 -39.52
C LEU A 399 -80.96 60.21 -38.51
N ARG A 400 -80.78 59.83 -37.23
CA ARG A 400 -81.73 60.16 -36.16
C ARG A 400 -81.83 61.67 -35.90
N LEU A 401 -80.71 62.40 -35.95
CA LEU A 401 -80.67 63.86 -35.85
C LEU A 401 -81.24 64.57 -37.09
N GLN A 402 -81.28 63.93 -38.26
CA GLN A 402 -81.96 64.45 -39.45
C GLN A 402 -83.47 64.10 -39.48
N ALA A 403 -83.85 62.94 -38.92
CA ALA A 403 -85.24 62.50 -38.81
C ALA A 403 -86.00 63.15 -37.63
N SER A 404 -85.32 63.86 -36.74
CA SER A 404 -85.94 64.60 -35.64
C SER A 404 -85.39 66.02 -35.53
N GLY A 405 -86.23 67.02 -35.81
CA GLY A 405 -85.89 68.45 -35.69
C GLY A 405 -85.86 68.91 -34.23
N ALA A 406 -85.05 68.26 -33.39
CA ALA A 406 -84.96 68.48 -31.96
C ALA A 406 -83.49 68.60 -31.51
N PRO A 407 -83.17 69.44 -30.51
CA PRO A 407 -81.80 69.62 -30.03
C PRO A 407 -81.29 68.36 -29.28
N PRO A 408 -79.97 68.14 -29.23
CA PRO A 408 -79.39 66.96 -28.59
C PRO A 408 -79.54 66.99 -27.05
N PRO A 409 -79.86 65.86 -26.41
CA PRO A 409 -79.82 65.75 -24.95
C PRO A 409 -78.36 65.78 -24.44
N PRO A 410 -78.11 66.25 -23.21
CA PRO A 410 -76.76 66.36 -22.65
C PRO A 410 -76.12 64.99 -22.37
N SER A 411 -74.79 64.95 -22.45
CA SER A 411 -73.97 63.76 -22.18
C SER A 411 -74.01 63.35 -20.70
N PRO A 412 -74.16 62.04 -20.38
CA PRO A 412 -73.99 61.56 -19.01
C PRO A 412 -72.53 61.68 -18.54
N ALA A 413 -72.35 61.90 -17.23
CA ALA A 413 -71.05 62.04 -16.59
C ALA A 413 -70.26 60.70 -16.55
N PRO A 414 -68.91 60.73 -16.49
CA PRO A 414 -68.11 59.53 -16.35
C PRO A 414 -68.31 58.85 -14.97
N PRO A 415 -68.30 57.51 -14.89
CA PRO A 415 -68.39 56.80 -13.61
C PRO A 415 -67.10 56.92 -12.79
N PRO A 416 -67.17 56.85 -11.45
CA PRO A 416 -66.01 56.92 -10.57
C PRO A 416 -65.12 55.65 -10.66
N PRO A 417 -63.82 55.76 -10.32
CA PRO A 417 -62.91 54.61 -10.32
C PRO A 417 -63.20 53.63 -9.16
N PRO A 418 -63.01 52.31 -9.35
CA PRO A 418 -63.12 51.32 -8.29
C PRO A 418 -61.92 51.38 -7.31
N PRO A 419 -62.11 50.97 -6.04
CA PRO A 419 -61.03 50.88 -5.05
C PRO A 419 -60.08 49.70 -5.33
N PRO A 420 -58.83 49.74 -4.83
CA PRO A 420 -57.83 48.72 -5.12
C PRO A 420 -58.03 47.43 -4.33
N SER A 421 -58.26 46.31 -5.02
CA SER A 421 -58.19 44.96 -4.45
C SER A 421 -56.81 44.34 -4.71
N SER A 422 -56.08 44.00 -3.65
CA SER A 422 -54.76 43.37 -3.70
C SER A 422 -54.82 41.87 -3.99
N SER A 423 -54.02 41.38 -4.95
CA SER A 423 -53.67 39.94 -5.01
C SER A 423 -52.40 39.66 -5.82
N SER A 424 -51.58 38.75 -5.29
CA SER A 424 -50.65 37.85 -6.00
C SER A 424 -49.74 38.44 -7.09
N SER A 425 -48.54 38.81 -6.65
CA SER A 425 -47.28 38.67 -7.38
C SER A 425 -47.17 37.36 -8.19
N GLY A 426 -46.67 37.45 -9.43
CA GLY A 426 -46.10 36.33 -10.20
C GLY A 426 -44.75 36.76 -10.79
N PRO A 427 -43.60 36.14 -10.44
CA PRO A 427 -42.28 36.73 -10.71
C PRO A 427 -41.58 36.19 -11.96
N ALA A 428 -40.93 37.09 -12.70
CA ALA A 428 -39.77 36.83 -13.55
C ALA A 428 -39.09 38.18 -13.93
N PRO A 429 -37.79 38.21 -14.29
CA PRO A 429 -36.75 37.17 -14.16
C PRO A 429 -35.67 37.55 -13.13
N SER A 430 -34.83 36.58 -12.72
CA SER A 430 -33.62 36.83 -11.93
C SER A 430 -32.36 36.54 -12.75
N SER A 431 -31.49 37.53 -12.92
CA SER A 431 -30.18 37.36 -13.57
C SER A 431 -29.09 38.23 -12.93
N SER A 432 -27.90 37.63 -12.79
CA SER A 432 -26.56 38.25 -12.66
C SER A 432 -26.21 39.18 -11.48
N SER A 433 -25.35 38.63 -10.60
CA SER A 433 -23.99 39.11 -10.26
C SER A 433 -23.70 40.24 -9.24
N THR A 434 -23.00 39.81 -8.17
CA THR A 434 -21.82 40.41 -7.47
C THR A 434 -21.97 41.52 -6.37
N PRO A 435 -20.99 41.66 -5.43
CA PRO A 435 -21.12 42.25 -4.07
C PRO A 435 -20.23 43.53 -3.87
N PRO A 436 -19.68 43.97 -2.70
CA PRO A 436 -19.86 43.68 -1.23
C PRO A 436 -20.16 45.02 -0.44
N PRO A 437 -19.67 45.37 0.79
CA PRO A 437 -19.12 44.66 1.99
C PRO A 437 -19.71 45.10 3.37
N GLU A 438 -19.14 44.59 4.50
CA GLU A 438 -18.93 45.21 5.86
C GLU A 438 -20.14 45.81 6.67
N GLU A 439 -20.14 45.99 8.02
CA GLU A 439 -19.16 45.76 9.11
C GLU A 439 -19.81 45.47 10.51
N THR A 440 -19.44 44.35 11.15
CA THR A 440 -19.32 44.03 12.62
C THR A 440 -20.39 44.52 13.70
N PRO A 441 -20.18 44.54 15.06
CA PRO A 441 -21.12 43.86 16.01
C PRO A 441 -21.39 44.69 17.32
N PRO A 442 -21.56 44.15 18.57
CA PRO A 442 -22.02 42.85 19.09
C PRO A 442 -23.39 42.98 19.81
N PRO A 443 -23.62 43.06 21.16
CA PRO A 443 -22.81 42.83 22.39
C PRO A 443 -23.24 41.53 23.16
N THR A 444 -23.02 41.49 24.49
CA THR A 444 -23.54 40.49 25.46
C THR A 444 -23.81 41.19 26.81
N PRO A 445 -24.47 40.56 27.80
CA PRO A 445 -23.74 40.20 29.03
C PRO A 445 -24.17 38.86 29.66
N ALA A 446 -23.51 38.45 30.78
CA ALA A 446 -23.59 37.10 31.35
C ALA A 446 -24.16 37.03 32.81
N PRO A 447 -23.61 36.27 33.81
CA PRO A 447 -24.39 35.31 34.62
C PRO A 447 -24.51 35.74 36.11
N PRO A 448 -24.84 34.90 37.14
CA PRO A 448 -23.89 33.90 37.70
C PRO A 448 -24.49 32.68 38.48
N THR A 449 -23.60 31.85 39.09
CA THR A 449 -23.75 31.05 40.37
C THR A 449 -24.78 29.90 40.51
N THR A 450 -24.60 28.82 41.31
CA THR A 450 -23.46 28.12 41.99
C THR A 450 -23.93 26.70 42.47
N ASP A 451 -23.02 25.91 43.10
CA ASP A 451 -23.24 24.92 44.19
C ASP A 451 -23.68 23.45 43.91
N ASP A 452 -22.68 22.55 43.96
CA ASP A 452 -22.46 21.48 44.97
C ASP A 452 -23.32 20.17 45.16
N LYS A 453 -22.56 19.07 45.40
CA LYS A 453 -22.79 17.85 46.24
C LYS A 453 -23.55 16.59 45.76
N GLU A 454 -22.74 15.54 45.51
CA GLU A 454 -22.64 14.20 46.17
C GLU A 454 -23.86 13.31 46.55
N GLY A 455 -23.69 11.99 46.35
CA GLY A 455 -24.51 10.87 46.89
C GLY A 455 -24.90 9.84 45.80
N VAL A 456 -24.34 8.63 45.61
CA VAL A 456 -23.85 7.52 46.47
C VAL A 456 -24.93 6.55 46.99
N ALA A 457 -25.24 5.50 46.21
CA ALA A 457 -25.72 4.14 46.59
C ALA A 457 -26.01 3.33 45.29
N THR A 458 -25.45 2.18 44.89
CA THR A 458 -25.11 0.84 45.48
C THR A 458 -26.19 -0.25 45.33
N SER A 459 -25.76 -1.49 45.02
CA SER A 459 -26.52 -2.73 44.71
C SER A 459 -27.26 -2.76 43.35
N GLY A 460 -27.52 -3.91 42.70
CA GLY A 460 -27.15 -5.32 42.98
C GLY A 460 -27.54 -6.26 41.80
N PRO A 461 -26.99 -7.48 41.64
CA PRO A 461 -26.91 -8.13 40.30
C PRO A 461 -27.58 -9.52 40.12
N ALA A 462 -27.86 -9.85 38.83
CA ALA A 462 -27.97 -11.20 38.22
C ALA A 462 -29.20 -12.07 38.63
N PRO A 463 -29.44 -13.30 38.10
CA PRO A 463 -28.73 -14.07 37.04
C PRO A 463 -29.63 -14.83 35.99
N SER A 464 -28.99 -15.48 35.00
CA SER A 464 -29.44 -16.73 34.29
C SER A 464 -30.73 -16.70 33.41
N GLN A 465 -31.10 -17.61 32.49
CA GLN A 465 -30.52 -18.72 31.64
C GLN A 465 -31.61 -19.07 30.55
N ASP A 466 -31.52 -19.95 29.52
CA ASP A 466 -30.55 -20.99 29.10
C ASP A 466 -30.47 -21.19 27.53
N THR A 467 -30.62 -22.43 27.00
CA THR A 467 -30.37 -22.95 25.63
C THR A 467 -31.38 -24.07 25.24
N PRO A 468 -31.27 -24.94 24.17
CA PRO A 468 -30.79 -24.86 22.75
C PRO A 468 -31.62 -25.65 21.66
N LEU A 469 -31.05 -25.80 20.43
CA LEU A 469 -31.19 -26.90 19.39
C LEU A 469 -32.35 -26.86 18.35
N PRO A 470 -32.27 -27.55 17.16
CA PRO A 470 -31.18 -28.35 16.53
C PRO A 470 -30.75 -27.95 15.06
N LYS A 471 -30.04 -28.82 14.30
CA LYS A 471 -29.42 -28.62 12.94
C LYS A 471 -29.73 -29.77 11.94
N ALA A 472 -29.53 -29.59 10.61
CA ALA A 472 -28.84 -30.56 9.69
C ALA A 472 -28.68 -30.12 8.18
N GLN A 473 -27.68 -30.72 7.50
CA GLN A 473 -27.13 -30.61 6.11
C GLN A 473 -28.13 -30.80 4.90
N ALA A 474 -27.92 -30.43 3.60
CA ALA A 474 -26.79 -30.16 2.65
C ALA A 474 -26.20 -31.40 1.89
N PRO A 475 -25.57 -31.30 0.67
CA PRO A 475 -25.61 -30.28 -0.41
C PRO A 475 -25.95 -30.78 -1.89
N PRO A 476 -25.04 -30.80 -2.93
CA PRO A 476 -25.19 -30.12 -4.26
C PRO A 476 -25.25 -31.13 -5.48
N PRO A 477 -24.91 -30.87 -6.79
CA PRO A 477 -24.37 -29.69 -7.51
C PRO A 477 -24.85 -29.43 -9.00
N ALA A 478 -24.13 -28.53 -9.72
CA ALA A 478 -23.82 -28.47 -11.18
C ALA A 478 -24.70 -27.64 -12.19
N LEU A 479 -23.99 -27.02 -13.15
CA LEU A 479 -24.42 -26.21 -14.32
C LEU A 479 -23.42 -26.43 -15.49
N LYS A 480 -23.85 -26.19 -16.75
CA LYS A 480 -23.12 -26.06 -18.06
C LYS A 480 -24.08 -26.51 -19.20
N GLU A 481 -24.07 -26.07 -20.47
CA GLU A 481 -23.41 -24.97 -21.23
C GLU A 481 -24.11 -24.83 -22.61
N GLU A 482 -24.08 -23.63 -23.24
CA GLU A 482 -24.12 -23.37 -24.72
C GLU A 482 -25.34 -23.92 -25.56
N GLU A 483 -25.65 -23.53 -26.81
CA GLU A 483 -25.21 -22.50 -27.78
C GLU A 483 -26.42 -22.10 -28.70
N GLU A 484 -26.28 -21.17 -29.68
CA GLU A 484 -27.42 -20.64 -30.49
C GLU A 484 -27.19 -20.64 -32.03
N GLU A 485 -28.27 -20.81 -32.83
CA GLU A 485 -28.35 -20.83 -34.32
C GLU A 485 -27.61 -22.00 -35.06
N PRO A 486 -27.93 -22.35 -36.34
CA PRO A 486 -28.72 -21.61 -37.34
C PRO A 486 -29.98 -22.30 -37.95
N GLY A 487 -30.86 -21.50 -38.55
CA GLY A 487 -32.06 -21.94 -39.30
C GLY A 487 -31.83 -22.65 -40.66
N PRO A 488 -32.91 -23.11 -41.36
CA PRO A 488 -33.57 -22.22 -42.34
C PRO A 488 -35.10 -22.40 -42.52
N ALA A 489 -35.73 -21.51 -43.31
CA ALA A 489 -37.15 -21.54 -43.71
C ALA A 489 -37.38 -22.10 -45.13
N PRO A 490 -38.65 -22.33 -45.58
CA PRO A 490 -39.38 -21.25 -46.29
C PRO A 490 -40.92 -21.16 -46.02
N ALA A 491 -41.56 -20.16 -46.63
CA ALA A 491 -42.95 -19.68 -46.42
C ALA A 491 -43.99 -20.33 -47.42
N PRO A 492 -45.25 -19.85 -47.69
CA PRO A 492 -45.86 -18.51 -47.44
C PRO A 492 -47.39 -18.38 -47.09
N SER A 493 -47.74 -17.24 -46.45
CA SER A 493 -48.94 -16.36 -46.66
C SER A 493 -50.40 -16.92 -46.54
N PRO A 494 -51.48 -16.07 -46.46
CA PRO A 494 -51.55 -14.59 -46.45
C PRO A 494 -52.40 -13.93 -45.31
N ALA A 495 -52.28 -12.59 -45.22
CA ALA A 495 -53.22 -11.52 -44.78
C ALA A 495 -54.38 -11.75 -43.76
N PRO A 496 -54.59 -10.84 -42.78
CA PRO A 496 -55.70 -10.89 -41.81
C PRO A 496 -57.02 -10.26 -42.29
N GLN A 497 -58.14 -10.63 -41.64
CA GLN A 497 -59.47 -10.01 -41.77
C GLN A 497 -60.05 -9.58 -40.39
N PRO A 498 -61.01 -8.64 -40.35
CA PRO A 498 -61.23 -7.79 -39.17
C PRO A 498 -62.10 -8.40 -38.05
N ARG A 499 -62.01 -7.80 -36.86
CA ARG A 499 -62.93 -8.00 -35.73
C ARG A 499 -63.62 -6.66 -35.36
N PRO A 500 -64.83 -6.68 -34.75
CA PRO A 500 -65.79 -5.60 -34.91
C PRO A 500 -65.69 -4.46 -33.89
N HIS A 501 -66.41 -3.37 -34.20
CA HIS A 501 -66.47 -2.09 -33.48
C HIS A 501 -66.89 -2.20 -31.99
N PRO A 502 -66.38 -1.30 -31.12
CA PRO A 502 -66.98 -1.04 -29.80
C PRO A 502 -68.35 -0.37 -29.94
N LYS A 503 -69.18 -0.45 -28.89
CA LYS A 503 -70.54 0.12 -28.85
C LYS A 503 -70.62 1.32 -27.91
N GLU A 504 -71.32 2.35 -28.34
CA GLU A 504 -71.76 3.49 -27.51
C GLU A 504 -73.10 3.17 -26.78
N PRO A 505 -73.39 3.82 -25.64
CA PRO A 505 -74.73 3.81 -25.02
C PRO A 505 -75.74 4.72 -25.76
N PRO A 506 -77.07 4.60 -25.50
CA PRO A 506 -78.07 4.84 -26.55
C PRO A 506 -78.99 6.07 -26.39
N PRO A 507 -79.60 6.56 -27.49
CA PRO A 507 -80.81 7.39 -27.49
C PRO A 507 -82.12 6.54 -27.44
N ALA A 508 -83.24 7.17 -27.09
CA ALA A 508 -84.54 6.56 -26.77
C ALA A 508 -85.71 7.11 -27.67
N PRO A 509 -86.92 6.49 -27.73
CA PRO A 509 -87.63 6.29 -29.02
C PRO A 509 -89.01 7.00 -29.25
N PRO A 510 -89.59 6.89 -30.47
CA PRO A 510 -90.91 7.41 -30.91
C PRO A 510 -91.98 6.28 -31.08
N PRO A 511 -93.10 6.39 -31.86
CA PRO A 511 -94.05 7.47 -32.21
C PRO A 511 -95.50 7.12 -31.69
N PRO A 512 -96.66 7.55 -32.29
CA PRO A 512 -97.24 6.86 -33.47
C PRO A 512 -98.19 7.64 -34.44
N ARG A 513 -98.56 6.97 -35.55
CA ARG A 513 -99.71 7.16 -36.50
C ARG A 513 -100.39 5.76 -36.65
N PRO A 514 -101.61 5.49 -37.24
CA PRO A 514 -102.34 6.08 -38.40
C PRO A 514 -103.81 6.53 -38.07
N ARG A 515 -104.66 7.17 -38.92
CA ARG A 515 -105.06 7.11 -40.37
C ARG A 515 -106.24 6.11 -40.66
N PRO A 516 -107.05 6.26 -41.74
CA PRO A 516 -108.38 6.94 -41.80
C PRO A 516 -109.56 5.96 -42.16
N PRO A 517 -110.82 6.38 -42.47
CA PRO A 517 -111.21 6.81 -43.85
C PRO A 517 -112.38 7.85 -43.99
N GLY A 518 -112.68 8.28 -45.23
CA GLY A 518 -113.49 9.46 -45.61
C GLY A 518 -115.05 9.42 -45.60
N GLY A 519 -115.68 10.48 -46.16
CA GLY A 519 -117.15 10.64 -46.31
C GLY A 519 -117.60 11.96 -47.00
N ARG A 520 -118.60 11.86 -47.89
CA ARG A 520 -119.15 12.85 -48.86
C ARG A 520 -119.99 14.02 -48.29
N GLY A 521 -120.28 15.02 -49.15
CA GLY A 521 -121.45 15.95 -49.10
C GLY A 521 -121.04 17.44 -49.00
N GLU A 522 -121.34 18.40 -49.89
CA GLU A 522 -122.53 18.80 -50.69
C GLU A 522 -123.47 19.84 -50.02
N GLY A 523 -123.57 21.03 -50.64
CA GLY A 523 -124.64 22.02 -50.40
C GLY A 523 -124.44 23.03 -49.24
N ARG A 524 -125.20 24.14 -49.15
CA ARG A 524 -126.06 24.80 -50.16
C ARG A 524 -126.37 26.27 -49.78
N GLU A 525 -126.40 27.15 -50.79
CA GLU A 525 -127.05 28.49 -50.94
C GLU A 525 -127.39 29.42 -49.73
N ARG A 526 -126.83 30.63 -49.81
CA ARG A 526 -127.50 31.98 -49.83
C ARG A 526 -129.03 32.04 -49.61
N PRO A 527 -129.57 33.11 -48.99
CA PRO A 527 -130.02 34.25 -49.84
C PRO A 527 -129.94 35.69 -49.23
N LYS A 528 -129.86 36.69 -50.15
CA LYS A 528 -130.46 38.06 -50.20
C LYS A 528 -130.68 38.86 -48.89
N GLY A 529 -130.43 40.18 -48.79
CA GLY A 529 -130.04 41.26 -49.73
C GLY A 529 -130.05 42.63 -48.97
N ALA A 530 -129.88 43.83 -49.56
CA ALA A 530 -129.74 44.23 -50.97
C ALA A 530 -129.20 45.68 -51.13
N GLY A 531 -128.68 46.02 -52.33
CA GLY A 531 -128.60 47.37 -52.89
C GLY A 531 -127.38 48.25 -52.53
N PRO A 532 -127.17 49.39 -53.23
CA PRO A 532 -127.99 50.00 -54.29
C PRO A 532 -127.25 50.34 -55.62
N GLU A 533 -128.02 50.73 -56.66
CA GLU A 533 -127.64 51.42 -57.92
C GLU A 533 -126.56 50.78 -58.85
N GLU A 534 -126.51 51.05 -60.17
CA GLU A 534 -127.31 51.89 -61.07
C GLU A 534 -127.67 51.08 -62.34
N GLY A 535 -128.71 51.45 -63.11
CA GLY A 535 -129.12 50.67 -64.29
C GLY A 535 -130.01 51.41 -65.31
N LYS A 536 -129.39 52.01 -66.33
CA LYS A 536 -130.05 52.84 -67.35
C LYS A 536 -130.94 52.02 -68.31
N LYS A 537 -132.25 51.93 -68.02
CA LYS A 537 -133.26 51.35 -68.93
C LYS A 537 -134.74 51.76 -68.71
N LYS A 538 -135.04 52.73 -67.83
CA LYS A 538 -136.42 52.98 -67.32
C LYS A 538 -137.26 54.04 -68.03
N ASP A 539 -136.66 54.94 -68.81
CA ASP A 539 -137.37 56.15 -69.31
C ASP A 539 -138.56 55.82 -70.25
N SER A 540 -138.53 54.66 -70.89
CA SER A 540 -139.62 54.13 -71.73
C SER A 540 -140.85 53.68 -70.91
N GLU A 541 -140.67 53.26 -69.66
CA GLU A 541 -141.76 52.87 -68.76
C GLU A 541 -142.39 54.10 -68.09
N VAL A 542 -141.57 55.08 -67.70
CA VAL A 542 -142.02 56.36 -67.11
C VAL A 542 -142.96 57.11 -68.06
N LEU A 543 -142.67 57.16 -69.36
CA LEU A 543 -143.55 57.78 -70.37
C LEU A 543 -144.89 57.05 -70.58
N LYS A 544 -145.01 55.78 -70.17
CA LYS A 544 -146.30 55.07 -70.11
C LYS A 544 -147.03 55.33 -68.80
N GLN A 545 -146.32 55.37 -67.67
CA GLN A 545 -146.89 55.68 -66.36
C GLN A 545 -147.50 57.09 -66.34
N LEU A 546 -146.76 58.12 -66.77
CA LEU A 546 -147.25 59.50 -66.81
C LEU A 546 -148.50 59.69 -67.70
N ARG A 547 -148.62 58.90 -68.79
CA ARG A 547 -149.83 58.92 -69.64
C ARG A 547 -151.02 58.20 -69.00
N ALA A 548 -150.79 57.15 -68.22
CA ALA A 548 -151.83 56.50 -67.42
C ALA A 548 -152.28 57.39 -66.24
N GLU A 549 -151.36 58.09 -65.60
CA GLU A 549 -151.62 59.04 -64.51
C GLU A 549 -152.39 60.28 -64.98
N LEU A 550 -152.04 60.83 -66.14
CA LEU A 550 -152.82 61.93 -66.75
C LEU A 550 -154.27 61.51 -67.05
N LYS A 551 -154.48 60.26 -67.49
CA LYS A 551 -155.83 59.74 -67.76
C LYS A 551 -156.62 59.51 -66.48
N LYS A 552 -156.00 58.90 -65.45
CA LYS A 552 -156.56 58.82 -64.10
C LYS A 552 -156.89 60.21 -63.52
N ALA A 553 -156.05 61.22 -63.72
CA ALA A 553 -156.31 62.57 -63.24
C ALA A 553 -157.58 63.18 -63.87
N GLN A 554 -157.82 62.94 -65.17
CA GLN A 554 -159.03 63.39 -65.87
C GLN A 554 -160.30 62.61 -65.48
N GLU A 555 -160.17 61.34 -65.11
CA GLU A 555 -161.26 60.53 -64.57
C GLU A 555 -161.58 60.96 -63.12
N ASN A 556 -160.57 61.08 -62.26
CA ASN A 556 -160.67 61.62 -60.90
C ASN A 556 -161.29 63.03 -60.86
N GLN A 557 -161.03 63.89 -61.86
CA GLN A 557 -161.63 65.23 -61.94
C GLN A 557 -163.14 65.19 -62.19
N LYS A 558 -163.63 64.17 -62.91
CA LYS A 558 -165.07 63.93 -63.13
C LYS A 558 -165.71 63.29 -61.90
N GLU A 559 -165.04 62.32 -61.26
CA GLU A 559 -165.49 61.71 -60.01
C GLU A 559 -165.56 62.73 -58.87
N MET A 560 -164.58 63.64 -58.74
CA MET A 560 -164.59 64.70 -57.74
C MET A 560 -165.79 65.65 -57.92
N LYS A 561 -166.18 65.94 -59.17
CA LYS A 561 -167.38 66.73 -59.46
C LYS A 561 -168.66 65.97 -59.05
N LEU A 562 -168.74 64.68 -59.36
CA LEU A 562 -169.87 63.83 -58.99
C LEU A 562 -170.01 63.67 -57.46
N LEU A 563 -168.89 63.46 -56.76
CA LEU A 563 -168.81 63.37 -55.30
C LEU A 563 -169.27 64.67 -54.62
N LEU A 564 -168.92 65.84 -55.17
CA LEU A 564 -169.34 67.14 -54.64
C LEU A 564 -170.87 67.35 -54.74
N ASP A 565 -171.51 66.97 -55.85
CA ASP A 565 -172.96 67.10 -55.98
C ASP A 565 -173.71 66.02 -55.14
N MET A 566 -173.11 64.85 -54.91
CA MET A 566 -173.61 63.89 -53.92
C MET A 566 -173.46 64.38 -52.47
N TYR A 567 -172.37 65.09 -52.12
CA TYR A 567 -172.12 65.60 -50.77
C TYR A 567 -173.09 66.73 -50.36
N LYS A 568 -173.67 67.44 -51.33
CA LYS A 568 -174.73 68.44 -51.12
C LYS A 568 -176.10 67.84 -50.81
N SER A 569 -176.36 66.60 -51.22
CA SER A 569 -177.69 65.97 -51.13
C SER A 569 -177.82 64.91 -50.01
N ALA A 570 -176.72 64.45 -49.41
CA ALA A 570 -176.75 63.45 -48.34
C ALA A 570 -177.11 64.04 -46.94
N PRO A 571 -178.11 63.51 -46.21
CA PRO A 571 -178.47 63.95 -44.86
C PRO A 571 -177.38 63.61 -43.82
N LYS A 572 -177.51 64.20 -42.62
CA LYS A 572 -176.41 64.28 -41.63
C LYS A 572 -175.99 62.92 -41.04
N GLU A 573 -176.95 62.09 -40.64
CA GLU A 573 -176.71 60.80 -39.96
C GLU A 573 -175.87 59.81 -40.79
N GLN A 574 -175.94 59.89 -42.13
CA GLN A 574 -175.18 59.01 -43.02
C GLN A 574 -173.66 59.23 -42.93
N ARG A 575 -173.23 60.40 -42.43
CA ARG A 575 -171.82 60.81 -42.36
C ARG A 575 -171.14 60.23 -41.10
N ASP A 576 -171.83 60.28 -39.97
CA ASP A 576 -171.26 59.96 -38.65
C ASP A 576 -171.00 58.45 -38.46
N LYS A 577 -171.70 57.59 -39.21
CA LYS A 577 -171.48 56.13 -39.24
C LYS A 577 -170.13 55.74 -39.87
N VAL A 578 -169.65 56.51 -40.86
CA VAL A 578 -168.41 56.18 -41.59
C VAL A 578 -167.18 56.51 -40.76
N THR A 579 -167.21 57.61 -40.00
CA THR A 579 -166.13 58.02 -39.09
C THR A 579 -165.90 57.01 -37.96
N LEU A 580 -166.96 56.46 -37.36
CA LEU A 580 -166.83 55.41 -36.33
C LEU A 580 -166.20 54.13 -36.88
N MET A 581 -166.63 53.66 -38.06
CA MET A 581 -166.06 52.48 -38.73
C MET A 581 -164.61 52.68 -39.22
N ALA A 582 -164.11 53.91 -39.25
CA ALA A 582 -162.69 54.22 -39.49
C ALA A 582 -161.88 54.23 -38.19
N ALA A 583 -162.44 54.77 -37.10
CA ALA A 583 -161.81 54.78 -35.79
C ALA A 583 -161.57 53.35 -35.25
N GLU A 584 -162.58 52.48 -35.32
CA GLU A 584 -162.50 51.09 -34.82
C GLU A 584 -161.47 50.22 -35.56
N ARG A 585 -161.12 50.58 -36.81
CA ARG A 585 -160.07 49.91 -37.58
C ARG A 585 -158.66 50.37 -37.22
N LYS A 586 -158.48 51.61 -36.74
CA LYS A 586 -157.17 52.10 -36.29
C LYS A 586 -156.74 51.45 -34.98
N SER A 587 -157.60 51.47 -33.97
CA SER A 587 -157.29 50.90 -32.65
C SER A 587 -156.95 49.40 -32.70
N LYS A 588 -157.64 48.63 -33.56
CA LYS A 588 -157.32 47.20 -33.79
C LYS A 588 -155.96 46.98 -34.47
N ALA A 589 -155.49 47.91 -35.31
CA ALA A 589 -154.17 47.82 -35.95
C ALA A 589 -153.03 48.18 -34.97
N GLU A 590 -153.26 49.12 -34.07
CA GLU A 590 -152.30 49.56 -33.05
C GLU A 590 -152.00 48.41 -32.06
N VAL A 591 -153.03 47.77 -31.50
CA VAL A 591 -152.88 46.63 -30.56
C VAL A 591 -152.11 45.45 -31.19
N ILE A 592 -152.36 45.13 -32.46
CA ILE A 592 -151.64 44.05 -33.17
C ILE A 592 -150.15 44.38 -33.32
N ASN A 593 -149.80 45.65 -33.53
CA ASN A 593 -148.41 46.07 -33.63
C ASN A 593 -147.69 46.05 -32.27
N GLU A 594 -148.35 46.44 -31.17
CA GLU A 594 -147.78 46.32 -29.82
C GLU A 594 -147.44 44.87 -29.46
N LEU A 595 -148.35 43.93 -29.72
CA LEU A 595 -148.12 42.50 -29.47
C LEU A 595 -146.94 41.97 -30.30
N ARG A 596 -146.80 42.43 -31.56
CA ARG A 596 -145.66 42.10 -32.44
C ARG A 596 -144.34 42.77 -32.04
N VAL A 597 -144.34 43.79 -31.18
CA VAL A 597 -143.12 44.32 -30.56
C VAL A 597 -142.77 43.48 -29.34
N ARG A 598 -143.71 43.29 -28.40
CA ARG A 598 -143.50 42.50 -27.17
C ARG A 598 -143.01 41.08 -27.45
N TRP A 599 -143.54 40.42 -28.47
CA TRP A 599 -143.10 39.08 -28.88
C TRP A 599 -141.61 39.06 -29.30
N ARG A 600 -141.18 40.01 -30.14
CA ARG A 600 -139.77 40.10 -30.57
C ARG A 600 -138.84 40.40 -29.41
N GLU A 601 -139.21 41.26 -28.47
CA GLU A 601 -138.37 41.53 -27.31
C GLU A 601 -138.16 40.28 -26.43
N LEU A 602 -139.18 39.44 -26.26
CA LEU A 602 -139.07 38.18 -25.51
C LEU A 602 -138.14 37.19 -26.23
N GLU A 603 -138.33 37.02 -27.54
CA GLU A 603 -137.47 36.21 -28.41
C GLU A 603 -136.00 36.69 -28.45
N GLU A 604 -135.74 37.99 -28.24
CA GLU A 604 -134.38 38.51 -28.09
C GLU A 604 -133.84 38.39 -26.65
N ARG A 605 -134.69 38.40 -25.62
CA ARG A 605 -134.27 38.15 -24.22
C ARG A 605 -133.80 36.70 -24.08
N GLU A 606 -134.60 35.75 -24.56
CA GLU A 606 -134.25 34.32 -24.63
C GLU A 606 -132.93 34.09 -25.39
N ARG A 607 -132.76 34.70 -26.57
CA ARG A 607 -131.50 34.61 -27.35
C ARG A 607 -130.30 35.29 -26.67
N ARG A 608 -130.50 36.25 -25.76
CA ARG A 608 -129.43 36.84 -24.94
C ARG A 608 -129.07 35.93 -23.76
N GLU A 609 -130.05 35.26 -23.15
CA GLU A 609 -129.86 34.35 -22.02
C GLU A 609 -129.23 33.02 -22.47
N SER A 610 -129.70 32.44 -23.57
CA SER A 610 -129.10 31.25 -24.21
C SER A 610 -127.62 31.47 -24.58
N LYS A 611 -127.26 32.67 -25.07
CA LYS A 611 -125.86 33.04 -25.31
C LYS A 611 -125.04 33.12 -24.03
N LYS A 612 -125.53 33.85 -23.00
CA LYS A 612 -124.85 33.92 -21.69
C LYS A 612 -124.55 32.54 -21.11
N LEU A 613 -125.51 31.60 -21.18
CA LEU A 613 -125.31 30.24 -20.68
C LEU A 613 -124.22 29.49 -21.46
N ALA A 614 -124.16 29.64 -22.78
CA ALA A 614 -123.10 29.07 -23.61
C ALA A 614 -121.73 29.72 -23.34
N ASP A 615 -121.69 31.04 -23.17
CA ASP A 615 -120.48 31.80 -22.84
C ASP A 615 -119.95 31.41 -21.44
N GLU A 616 -120.83 31.26 -20.45
CA GLU A 616 -120.49 30.75 -19.12
C GLU A 616 -120.00 29.29 -19.15
N GLU A 617 -120.60 28.41 -19.96
CA GLU A 617 -120.14 27.04 -20.07
C GLU A 617 -118.77 26.95 -20.77
N ALA A 618 -118.54 27.77 -21.79
CA ALA A 618 -117.23 27.94 -22.42
C ALA A 618 -116.19 28.44 -21.40
N LEU A 619 -116.52 29.43 -20.57
CA LEU A 619 -115.65 29.94 -19.51
C LEU A 619 -115.38 28.90 -18.39
N ARG A 620 -116.37 28.07 -18.03
CA ARG A 620 -116.14 26.94 -17.10
C ARG A 620 -115.16 25.93 -17.70
N ARG A 621 -115.33 25.55 -18.98
CA ARG A 621 -114.42 24.63 -19.68
C ARG A 621 -113.02 25.21 -19.84
N LEU A 622 -112.91 26.52 -20.09
CA LEU A 622 -111.64 27.26 -20.13
C LEU A 622 -110.93 27.18 -18.77
N ARG A 623 -111.61 27.51 -17.67
CA ARG A 623 -111.01 27.41 -16.32
C ARG A 623 -110.57 26.01 -15.97
N MET A 624 -111.38 24.99 -16.27
CA MET A 624 -110.98 23.60 -16.05
C MET A 624 -109.73 23.21 -16.87
N SER A 625 -109.53 23.76 -18.07
CA SER A 625 -108.31 23.51 -18.85
C SER A 625 -107.12 24.38 -18.40
N GLU A 626 -107.36 25.61 -17.92
CA GLU A 626 -106.35 26.47 -17.30
C GLU A 626 -105.82 25.85 -15.99
N GLU A 627 -106.70 25.38 -15.12
CA GLU A 627 -106.36 24.65 -13.89
C GLU A 627 -105.59 23.34 -14.17
N GLN A 628 -105.95 22.62 -15.24
CA GLN A 628 -105.19 21.45 -15.71
C GLN A 628 -103.82 21.82 -16.26
N ILE A 629 -103.72 22.91 -17.04
CA ILE A 629 -102.45 23.43 -17.55
C ILE A 629 -101.55 23.87 -16.40
N GLU A 630 -102.06 24.60 -15.41
CA GLU A 630 -101.29 24.97 -14.22
C GLU A 630 -100.87 23.75 -13.40
N HIS A 631 -101.74 22.75 -13.22
CA HIS A 631 -101.38 21.52 -12.51
C HIS A 631 -100.26 20.75 -13.25
N LEU A 632 -100.32 20.68 -14.59
CA LEU A 632 -99.26 20.10 -15.41
C LEU A 632 -97.98 20.93 -15.40
N GLN A 633 -98.07 22.26 -15.39
CA GLN A 633 -96.91 23.16 -15.25
C GLN A 633 -96.25 23.04 -13.87
N ARG A 634 -97.03 22.97 -12.79
CA ARG A 634 -96.54 22.75 -11.42
C ARG A 634 -95.88 21.37 -11.29
N ARG A 635 -96.42 20.33 -11.93
CA ARG A 635 -95.77 19.01 -12.01
C ARG A 635 -94.51 19.01 -12.86
N LEU A 636 -94.49 19.70 -14.00
CA LEU A 636 -93.31 19.85 -14.86
C LEU A 636 -92.19 20.64 -14.14
N ALA A 637 -92.55 21.63 -13.32
CA ALA A 637 -91.59 22.34 -12.47
C ALA A 637 -91.03 21.45 -11.36
N ALA A 638 -91.88 20.63 -10.71
CA ALA A 638 -91.45 19.65 -9.72
C ALA A 638 -90.49 18.61 -10.33
N THR A 639 -90.84 17.98 -11.46
CA THR A 639 -89.96 16.99 -12.09
C THR A 639 -88.65 17.61 -12.59
N LYS A 640 -88.64 18.87 -13.01
CA LYS A 640 -87.40 19.59 -13.33
C LYS A 640 -86.55 19.86 -12.09
N GLN A 641 -87.16 20.24 -10.97
CA GLN A 641 -86.44 20.42 -9.71
C GLN A 641 -85.90 19.08 -9.18
N GLU A 642 -86.60 17.97 -9.41
CA GLU A 642 -86.13 16.60 -9.14
C GLU A 642 -84.97 16.20 -10.08
N GLU A 643 -85.05 16.51 -11.39
CA GLU A 643 -83.96 16.31 -12.36
C GLU A 643 -82.72 17.17 -12.02
N GLU A 644 -82.90 18.45 -11.68
CA GLU A 644 -81.82 19.36 -11.25
C GLU A 644 -81.20 18.93 -9.91
N ALA A 645 -82.01 18.41 -8.97
CA ALA A 645 -81.50 17.83 -7.73
C ALA A 645 -80.68 16.55 -7.99
N LEU A 646 -81.19 15.62 -8.80
CA LEU A 646 -80.48 14.39 -9.18
C LEU A 646 -79.19 14.67 -9.96
N LEU A 647 -79.17 15.71 -10.80
CA LEU A 647 -77.92 16.19 -11.43
C LEU A 647 -76.95 16.71 -10.37
N SER A 648 -77.40 17.51 -9.39
CA SER A 648 -76.52 17.97 -8.31
C SER A 648 -76.00 16.84 -7.41
N GLU A 649 -76.78 15.79 -7.17
CA GLU A 649 -76.35 14.58 -6.48
C GLU A 649 -75.35 13.77 -7.32
N MET A 650 -75.55 13.71 -8.65
CA MET A 650 -74.60 13.11 -9.59
C MET A 650 -73.28 13.88 -9.65
N ASP A 651 -73.30 15.21 -9.65
CA ASP A 651 -72.10 16.05 -9.64
C ASP A 651 -71.34 15.90 -8.30
N VAL A 652 -72.04 15.90 -7.16
CA VAL A 652 -71.43 15.69 -5.84
C VAL A 652 -70.86 14.28 -5.67
N THR A 653 -71.55 13.25 -6.17
CA THR A 653 -71.01 11.86 -6.15
C THR A 653 -69.88 11.68 -7.14
N GLY A 654 -69.94 12.33 -8.31
CA GLY A 654 -68.85 12.41 -9.29
C GLY A 654 -67.58 13.00 -8.66
N GLN A 655 -67.69 14.18 -8.05
CA GLN A 655 -66.57 14.81 -7.34
C GLN A 655 -66.03 13.91 -6.21
N ALA A 656 -66.90 13.23 -5.45
CA ALA A 656 -66.45 12.28 -4.42
C ALA A 656 -65.70 11.06 -5.00
N PHE A 657 -66.07 10.59 -6.20
CA PHE A 657 -65.32 9.55 -6.91
C PHE A 657 -64.00 10.06 -7.49
N GLU A 658 -63.93 11.30 -7.98
CA GLU A 658 -62.71 11.94 -8.47
C GLU A 658 -61.73 12.20 -7.30
N ASP A 659 -62.20 12.80 -6.20
CA ASP A 659 -61.44 13.00 -4.97
C ASP A 659 -60.87 11.68 -4.41
N MET A 660 -61.67 10.60 -4.46
CA MET A 660 -61.23 9.27 -4.05
C MET A 660 -60.18 8.69 -5.02
N GLN A 661 -60.34 8.87 -6.34
CA GLN A 661 -59.35 8.45 -7.33
C GLN A 661 -58.04 9.22 -7.19
N GLU A 662 -58.09 10.53 -6.97
CA GLU A 662 -56.90 11.35 -6.67
C GLU A 662 -56.23 10.90 -5.36
N GLN A 663 -56.99 10.62 -4.29
CA GLN A 663 -56.43 10.06 -3.06
C GLN A 663 -55.74 8.71 -3.31
N ASN A 664 -56.33 7.84 -4.12
CA ASN A 664 -55.73 6.53 -4.46
C ASN A 664 -54.46 6.70 -5.31
N LEU A 665 -54.46 7.62 -6.27
CA LEU A 665 -53.29 7.96 -7.08
C LEU A 665 -52.15 8.55 -6.22
N ARG A 666 -52.47 9.46 -5.29
CA ARG A 666 -51.53 10.02 -4.31
C ARG A 666 -50.95 8.94 -3.38
N LEU A 667 -51.76 7.97 -2.94
CA LEU A 667 -51.31 6.83 -2.13
C LEU A 667 -50.39 5.89 -2.92
N LEU A 668 -50.71 5.60 -4.19
CA LEU A 668 -49.84 4.82 -5.09
C LEU A 668 -48.52 5.54 -5.38
N GLN A 669 -48.53 6.86 -5.52
CA GLN A 669 -47.32 7.67 -5.63
C GLN A 669 -46.49 7.63 -4.33
N GLN A 670 -47.12 7.81 -3.16
CA GLN A 670 -46.42 7.70 -1.86
C GLN A 670 -45.84 6.30 -1.61
N LEU A 671 -46.44 5.23 -2.16
CA LEU A 671 -45.87 3.89 -2.11
C LEU A 671 -44.59 3.82 -2.96
N ARG A 672 -44.64 4.28 -4.22
CA ARG A 672 -43.46 4.35 -5.09
C ARG A 672 -42.33 5.19 -4.49
N GLU A 673 -42.65 6.35 -3.93
CA GLU A 673 -41.68 7.24 -3.28
C GLU A 673 -41.04 6.60 -2.03
N LYS A 674 -41.80 5.78 -1.27
CA LYS A 674 -41.27 4.98 -0.16
C LYS A 674 -40.41 3.82 -0.65
N ASP A 675 -40.80 3.15 -1.73
CA ASP A 675 -40.02 2.06 -2.31
C ASP A 675 -38.70 2.58 -2.92
N ASP A 676 -38.72 3.72 -3.61
CA ASP A 676 -37.52 4.43 -4.08
C ASP A 676 -36.61 4.84 -2.91
N ALA A 677 -37.18 5.31 -1.80
CA ALA A 677 -36.42 5.61 -0.58
C ALA A 677 -35.83 4.33 0.05
N ASN A 678 -36.58 3.23 0.08
CA ASN A 678 -36.11 1.93 0.54
C ASN A 678 -34.97 1.39 -0.35
N PHE A 679 -35.08 1.51 -1.68
CA PHE A 679 -34.00 1.12 -2.61
C PHE A 679 -32.74 1.99 -2.42
N LYS A 680 -32.89 3.30 -2.20
CA LYS A 680 -31.76 4.20 -1.88
C LYS A 680 -31.08 3.77 -0.58
N LEU A 681 -31.82 3.63 0.51
CA LEU A 681 -31.32 3.17 1.81
C LEU A 681 -30.71 1.76 1.75
N MET A 682 -31.26 0.86 0.93
CA MET A 682 -30.69 -0.47 0.70
C MET A 682 -29.36 -0.38 -0.06
N SER A 683 -29.27 0.47 -1.09
CA SER A 683 -28.02 0.70 -1.84
C SER A 683 -26.95 1.36 -0.96
N GLU A 684 -27.33 2.30 -0.09
CA GLU A 684 -26.46 2.98 0.87
C GLU A 684 -25.98 2.01 1.94
N ARG A 685 -26.86 1.13 2.45
CA ARG A 685 -26.49 0.04 3.36
C ARG A 685 -25.53 -0.95 2.72
N ILE A 686 -25.70 -1.29 1.44
CA ILE A 686 -24.77 -2.14 0.69
C ILE A 686 -23.41 -1.45 0.54
N LYS A 687 -23.38 -0.17 0.13
CA LYS A 687 -22.16 0.64 0.02
C LYS A 687 -21.44 0.78 1.36
N ALA A 688 -22.17 1.08 2.44
CA ALA A 688 -21.63 1.18 3.80
C ALA A 688 -21.08 -0.15 4.29
N ASN A 689 -21.76 -1.27 4.04
CA ASN A 689 -21.25 -2.62 4.34
C ASN A 689 -19.97 -2.95 3.56
N GLN A 690 -19.88 -2.54 2.29
CA GLN A 690 -18.68 -2.73 1.46
C GLN A 690 -17.51 -1.87 1.94
N ILE A 691 -17.75 -0.59 2.28
CA ILE A 691 -16.74 0.28 2.90
C ILE A 691 -16.30 -0.29 4.27
N HIS A 692 -17.24 -0.76 5.09
CA HIS A 692 -16.95 -1.47 6.34
C HIS A 692 -16.28 -2.83 6.14
N LYS A 693 -16.19 -3.36 4.90
CA LYS A 693 -15.43 -4.56 4.55
C LYS A 693 -13.99 -4.17 4.20
N LEU A 694 -13.83 -3.22 3.28
CA LEU A 694 -12.52 -2.67 2.90
C LEU A 694 -11.76 -2.09 4.12
N LEU A 695 -12.41 -1.28 4.95
CA LEU A 695 -11.83 -0.75 6.21
C LEU A 695 -11.49 -1.81 7.27
N ARG A 696 -11.96 -3.06 7.11
CA ARG A 696 -11.49 -4.21 7.93
C ARG A 696 -10.31 -4.90 7.27
N GLU A 697 -10.36 -5.10 5.96
CA GLU A 697 -9.28 -5.68 5.16
C GLU A 697 -8.01 -4.81 5.28
N GLU A 698 -8.10 -3.50 5.03
CA GLU A 698 -7.02 -2.51 5.27
C GLU A 698 -6.48 -2.54 6.72
N LYS A 699 -7.38 -2.65 7.71
CA LYS A 699 -7.01 -2.68 9.14
C LYS A 699 -6.25 -3.96 9.49
N ASP A 700 -6.68 -5.09 8.94
CA ASP A 700 -6.10 -6.40 9.24
C ASP A 700 -4.78 -6.57 8.46
N GLU A 701 -4.66 -6.03 7.24
CA GLU A 701 -3.39 -5.83 6.53
C GLU A 701 -2.40 -4.95 7.31
N LEU A 702 -2.85 -3.81 7.85
CA LEU A 702 -2.03 -2.96 8.72
C LEU A 702 -1.61 -3.68 10.01
N ALA A 703 -2.43 -4.60 10.53
CA ALA A 703 -2.08 -5.44 11.67
C ALA A 703 -1.01 -6.48 11.30
N GLU A 704 -1.08 -7.09 10.12
CA GLU A 704 -0.05 -7.99 9.59
C GLU A 704 1.28 -7.25 9.35
N GLN A 705 1.25 -6.04 8.77
CA GLN A 705 2.43 -5.18 8.62
C GLN A 705 3.07 -4.85 9.98
N VAL A 706 2.28 -4.54 11.01
CA VAL A 706 2.77 -4.30 12.38
C VAL A 706 3.35 -5.57 13.01
N LEU A 707 2.81 -6.76 12.70
CA LEU A 707 3.38 -8.03 13.16
C LEU A 707 4.71 -8.36 12.45
N ALA A 708 4.80 -8.13 11.14
CA ALA A 708 6.03 -8.30 10.37
C ALA A 708 7.15 -7.37 10.88
N LEU A 709 6.84 -6.08 11.11
CA LEU A 709 7.78 -5.12 11.68
C LEU A 709 8.23 -5.50 13.09
N LYS A 710 7.33 -6.05 13.93
CA LYS A 710 7.71 -6.58 15.26
C LYS A 710 8.66 -7.77 15.14
N ALA A 711 8.37 -8.74 14.29
CA ALA A 711 9.25 -9.89 14.05
C ALA A 711 10.64 -9.44 13.53
N GLN A 712 10.69 -8.40 12.67
CA GLN A 712 11.93 -7.80 12.21
C GLN A 712 12.72 -7.13 13.35
N VAL A 713 12.04 -6.39 14.24
CA VAL A 713 12.67 -5.77 15.43
C VAL A 713 13.16 -6.83 16.42
N GLU A 714 12.39 -7.90 16.65
CA GLU A 714 12.81 -9.03 17.50
C GLU A 714 14.02 -9.76 16.93
N ALA A 715 14.08 -9.96 15.61
CA ALA A 715 15.25 -10.51 14.93
C ALA A 715 16.48 -9.59 15.04
N GLN A 716 16.30 -8.26 14.90
CA GLN A 716 17.38 -7.29 15.11
C GLN A 716 17.88 -7.29 16.57
N LEU A 717 17.00 -7.36 17.56
CA LEU A 717 17.37 -7.46 18.97
C LEU A 717 18.18 -8.74 19.26
N GLN A 718 17.84 -9.88 18.66
CA GLN A 718 18.66 -11.10 18.74
C GLN A 718 20.05 -10.94 18.10
N VAL A 719 20.19 -10.13 17.05
CA VAL A 719 21.51 -9.82 16.45
C VAL A 719 22.31 -8.91 17.37
N VAL A 720 21.69 -7.89 17.97
CA VAL A 720 22.34 -7.00 18.96
C VAL A 720 22.83 -7.79 20.17
N GLN A 721 22.01 -8.66 20.75
CA GLN A 721 22.42 -9.54 21.87
C GLN A 721 23.64 -10.40 21.52
N LYS A 722 23.65 -11.01 20.33
CA LYS A 722 24.80 -11.81 19.82
C LYS A 722 26.04 -10.97 19.52
N LEU A 723 25.93 -9.65 19.39
CA LEU A 723 27.06 -8.72 19.28
C LEU A 723 27.56 -8.29 20.67
N GLU A 724 26.67 -8.00 21.62
CA GLU A 724 27.04 -7.72 23.02
C GLU A 724 27.73 -8.91 23.70
N GLU A 725 27.28 -10.14 23.44
CA GLU A 725 27.92 -11.36 23.93
C GLU A 725 29.34 -11.52 23.39
N LYS A 726 29.54 -11.24 22.09
CA LYS A 726 30.86 -11.23 21.46
C LYS A 726 31.74 -10.12 22.02
N GLU A 727 31.17 -8.93 22.27
CA GLU A 727 31.91 -7.82 22.87
C GLU A 727 32.39 -8.17 24.27
N ARG A 728 31.51 -8.71 25.14
CA ARG A 728 31.88 -9.20 26.47
C ARG A 728 32.95 -10.31 26.41
N GLY A 729 32.86 -11.21 25.42
CA GLY A 729 33.90 -12.21 25.16
C GLY A 729 35.24 -11.60 24.78
N LEU A 730 35.25 -10.62 23.89
CA LEU A 730 36.47 -9.90 23.46
C LEU A 730 37.06 -9.03 24.58
N GLN A 731 36.23 -8.34 25.37
CA GLN A 731 36.65 -7.61 26.57
C GLN A 731 37.32 -8.56 27.59
N SER A 732 36.73 -9.74 27.82
CA SER A 732 37.33 -10.75 28.71
C SER A 732 38.63 -11.33 28.17
N ALA A 733 38.78 -11.48 26.85
CA ALA A 733 40.02 -11.91 26.21
C ALA A 733 41.11 -10.84 26.29
N LEU A 734 40.76 -9.56 26.05
CA LEU A 734 41.65 -8.42 26.21
C LEU A 734 42.20 -8.36 27.65
N GLY A 735 41.32 -8.43 28.65
CA GLY A 735 41.69 -8.44 30.07
C GLY A 735 42.42 -9.71 30.54
N ALA A 736 42.57 -10.73 29.69
CA ALA A 736 43.48 -11.85 29.91
C ALA A 736 44.87 -11.57 29.29
N VAL A 737 44.91 -11.04 28.06
CA VAL A 737 46.16 -10.62 27.39
C VAL A 737 46.86 -9.50 28.15
N GLU A 738 46.13 -8.55 28.74
CA GLU A 738 46.68 -7.50 29.62
C GLU A 738 47.36 -8.09 30.87
N LYS A 739 46.78 -9.14 31.46
CA LYS A 739 47.38 -9.85 32.60
C LYS A 739 48.64 -10.59 32.18
N GLU A 740 48.62 -11.32 31.06
CA GLU A 740 49.81 -11.94 30.49
C GLU A 740 50.92 -10.92 30.20
N LEU A 741 50.58 -9.76 29.64
CA LEU A 741 51.52 -8.67 29.36
C LEU A 741 52.13 -8.12 30.66
N SER A 742 51.32 -7.94 31.70
CA SER A 742 51.81 -7.49 33.02
C SER A 742 52.80 -8.50 33.63
N LEU A 743 52.51 -9.80 33.53
CA LEU A 743 53.37 -10.87 34.03
C LEU A 743 54.67 -10.99 33.22
N ARG A 744 54.60 -10.89 31.89
CA ARG A 744 55.80 -10.84 31.03
C ARG A 744 56.67 -9.60 31.31
N THR A 745 56.06 -8.45 31.60
CA THR A 745 56.79 -7.23 31.98
C THR A 745 57.49 -7.40 33.34
N GLN A 746 56.81 -7.95 34.35
CA GLN A 746 57.42 -8.25 35.66
C GLN A 746 58.57 -9.26 35.54
N ALA A 747 58.40 -10.32 34.74
CA ALA A 747 59.46 -11.29 34.47
C ALA A 747 60.67 -10.61 33.78
N LEU A 748 60.43 -9.77 32.77
CA LEU A 748 61.47 -9.02 32.07
C LEU A 748 62.22 -8.05 32.99
N GLU A 749 61.55 -7.40 33.94
CA GLU A 749 62.21 -6.61 34.98
C GLU A 749 63.08 -7.46 35.91
N LEU A 750 62.59 -8.61 36.37
CA LEU A 750 63.37 -9.53 37.20
C LEU A 750 64.61 -10.06 36.46
N HIS A 751 64.49 -10.35 35.16
CA HIS A 751 65.64 -10.71 34.33
C HIS A 751 66.62 -9.55 34.14
N LYS A 752 66.16 -8.31 33.99
CA LYS A 752 67.03 -7.12 33.96
C LYS A 752 67.80 -6.94 35.27
N ARG A 753 67.15 -7.08 36.43
CA ARG A 753 67.80 -6.97 37.76
C ARG A 753 68.89 -8.03 37.92
N LYS A 754 68.56 -9.31 37.64
CA LYS A 754 69.52 -10.43 37.65
C LYS A 754 70.69 -10.25 36.68
N ALA A 755 70.46 -9.63 35.51
CA ALA A 755 71.54 -9.33 34.56
C ALA A 755 72.50 -8.24 35.07
N VAL A 756 71.98 -7.23 35.78
CA VAL A 756 72.81 -6.21 36.45
C VAL A 756 73.59 -6.82 37.62
N GLU A 757 72.94 -7.61 38.47
CA GLU A 757 73.57 -8.34 39.59
C GLU A 757 74.70 -9.25 39.10
N ALA A 758 74.49 -9.99 38.00
CA ALA A 758 75.50 -10.84 37.38
C ALA A 758 76.64 -10.05 36.72
N ALA A 759 76.37 -8.87 36.15
CA ALA A 759 77.39 -7.99 35.61
C ALA A 759 78.27 -7.40 36.72
N GLN A 760 77.68 -6.96 37.83
CA GLN A 760 78.40 -6.47 39.02
C GLN A 760 79.30 -7.56 39.61
N LEU A 761 78.79 -8.78 39.79
CA LEU A 761 79.59 -9.94 40.20
C LEU A 761 80.77 -10.23 39.25
N ALA A 762 80.59 -10.04 37.94
CA ALA A 762 81.67 -10.21 36.97
C ALA A 762 82.71 -9.08 37.02
N GLU A 763 82.33 -7.86 37.39
CA GLU A 763 83.27 -6.74 37.63
C GLU A 763 84.02 -6.90 38.95
N ASP A 764 83.35 -7.30 40.03
CA ASP A 764 83.99 -7.62 41.32
C ASP A 764 85.04 -8.73 41.16
N LEU A 765 84.72 -9.80 40.43
CA LEU A 765 85.66 -10.90 40.15
C LEU A 765 86.82 -10.47 39.24
N ARG A 766 86.61 -9.52 38.32
CA ARG A 766 87.71 -8.91 37.54
C ARG A 766 88.62 -8.08 38.43
N ALA A 767 88.07 -7.20 39.27
CA ALA A 767 88.85 -6.39 40.20
C ALA A 767 89.67 -7.25 41.19
N GLN A 768 89.08 -8.34 41.70
CA GLN A 768 89.81 -9.34 42.50
C GLN A 768 90.93 -10.01 41.69
N GLY A 769 90.66 -10.39 40.42
CA GLY A 769 91.67 -10.96 39.52
C GLY A 769 92.83 -10.01 39.21
N GLU A 770 92.54 -8.73 39.00
CA GLU A 770 93.54 -7.67 38.77
C GLU A 770 94.39 -7.42 40.03
N HIS A 771 93.77 -7.42 41.22
CA HIS A 771 94.49 -7.31 42.51
C HIS A 771 95.40 -8.52 42.78
N VAL A 772 94.93 -9.74 42.47
CA VAL A 772 95.76 -10.95 42.54
C VAL A 772 96.90 -10.91 41.51
N GLN A 773 96.66 -10.41 40.29
CA GLN A 773 97.74 -10.18 39.33
C GLN A 773 98.74 -9.10 39.79
N ALA A 774 98.28 -8.02 40.43
CA ALA A 774 99.16 -6.99 40.97
C ALA A 774 100.09 -7.57 42.04
N ARG A 775 99.54 -8.29 43.02
CA ARG A 775 100.31 -9.03 44.04
C ARG A 775 101.26 -10.06 43.44
N LEU A 776 100.86 -10.75 42.36
CA LEU A 776 101.73 -11.68 41.66
C LEU A 776 102.91 -10.97 40.97
N ARG A 777 102.68 -9.79 40.38
CA ARG A 777 103.76 -8.94 39.81
C ARG A 777 104.72 -8.45 40.90
N GLU A 778 104.20 -7.98 42.04
CA GLU A 778 105.00 -7.57 43.21
C GLU A 778 105.88 -8.72 43.71
N LEU A 779 105.31 -9.92 43.88
CA LEU A 779 106.05 -11.12 44.27
C LEU A 779 107.07 -11.57 43.21
N GLN A 780 106.77 -11.41 41.92
CA GLN A 780 107.73 -11.68 40.84
C GLN A 780 108.89 -10.69 40.83
N VAL A 781 108.64 -9.39 41.07
CA VAL A 781 109.69 -8.37 41.22
C VAL A 781 110.56 -8.68 42.44
N CYS A 782 109.95 -8.91 43.61
CA CYS A 782 110.69 -9.26 44.83
C CYS A 782 111.48 -10.57 44.67
N ALA A 783 110.96 -11.57 43.94
CA ALA A 783 111.69 -12.79 43.61
C ALA A 783 112.85 -12.55 42.62
N ALA A 784 112.70 -11.64 41.66
CA ALA A 784 113.76 -11.23 40.75
C ALA A 784 114.87 -10.43 41.47
N GLU A 785 114.50 -9.55 42.39
CA GLU A 785 115.41 -8.82 43.28
C GLU A 785 116.18 -9.77 44.20
N ASN A 786 115.50 -10.75 44.80
CA ASN A 786 116.15 -11.80 45.61
C ASN A 786 117.09 -12.69 44.79
N ARG A 787 116.77 -13.01 43.53
CA ARG A 787 117.69 -13.68 42.61
C ARG A 787 118.90 -12.81 42.31
N ALA A 788 118.69 -11.55 41.91
CA ALA A 788 119.77 -10.60 41.64
C ALA A 788 120.65 -10.31 42.88
N ALA A 789 120.09 -10.36 44.09
CA ALA A 789 120.84 -10.29 45.34
C ALA A 789 121.73 -11.52 45.53
N LYS A 790 121.18 -12.74 45.40
CA LYS A 790 121.95 -13.99 45.47
C LYS A 790 123.00 -14.10 44.36
N ASP A 791 122.73 -13.56 43.18
CA ASP A 791 123.70 -13.50 42.09
C ASP A 791 124.87 -12.55 42.44
N LYS A 792 124.58 -11.35 42.96
CA LYS A 792 125.59 -10.41 43.51
C LYS A 792 126.41 -11.05 44.64
N GLU A 793 125.77 -11.76 45.57
CA GLU A 793 126.43 -12.51 46.64
C GLU A 793 127.33 -13.61 46.06
N SER A 794 126.85 -14.41 45.11
CA SER A 794 127.65 -15.45 44.44
C SER A 794 128.85 -14.87 43.68
N LEU A 795 128.69 -13.69 43.08
CA LEU A 795 129.77 -12.96 42.41
C LEU A 795 130.76 -12.38 43.42
N SER A 796 130.30 -11.97 44.61
CA SER A 796 131.20 -11.55 45.70
C SER A 796 132.01 -12.73 46.26
N LEU A 797 131.39 -13.90 46.44
CA LEU A 797 132.05 -15.14 46.85
C LEU A 797 133.05 -15.63 45.80
N LYS A 798 132.69 -15.59 44.51
CA LYS A 798 133.61 -15.89 43.40
C LYS A 798 134.78 -14.91 43.36
N ARG A 799 134.57 -13.60 43.57
CA ARG A 799 135.65 -12.60 43.70
C ARG A 799 136.55 -12.85 44.92
N ALA A 800 135.98 -13.34 46.03
CA ALA A 800 136.75 -13.71 47.22
C ALA A 800 137.62 -14.97 46.96
N GLN A 801 137.10 -15.97 46.25
CA GLN A 801 137.84 -17.17 45.85
C GLN A 801 138.92 -16.89 44.79
N VAL A 802 138.71 -15.90 43.91
CA VAL A 802 139.64 -15.54 42.82
C VAL A 802 140.68 -14.49 43.25
N ARG A 803 140.82 -14.20 44.55
CA ARG A 803 141.87 -13.31 45.08
C ARG A 803 143.20 -14.10 45.20
N PRO A 804 144.21 -13.88 44.35
CA PRO A 804 145.42 -14.69 44.36
C PRO A 804 146.44 -14.06 45.33
N GLY A 805 146.44 -14.51 46.58
CA GLY A 805 147.42 -14.02 47.56
C GLY A 805 147.01 -14.16 49.02
N PHE A 806 147.01 -15.39 49.55
CA PHE A 806 147.20 -15.64 50.99
C PHE A 806 147.80 -17.03 51.28
N ARG A 807 148.72 -17.51 50.41
CA ARG A 807 149.33 -18.84 50.55
C ARG A 807 150.64 -18.84 51.35
N ASP A 808 151.21 -17.67 51.64
CA ASP A 808 152.56 -17.52 52.21
C ASP A 808 152.61 -17.36 53.73
N ASN A 809 151.46 -17.24 54.42
CA ASN A 809 151.38 -17.08 55.88
C ASN A 809 151.13 -18.37 56.68
N PHE A 810 151.06 -19.54 56.03
CA PHE A 810 150.94 -20.82 56.74
C PHE A 810 152.29 -21.41 57.20
N GLY A 811 153.40 -21.07 56.53
CA GLY A 811 154.74 -21.53 56.92
C GLY A 811 155.24 -20.86 58.21
N THR A 812 154.95 -19.57 58.39
CA THR A 812 155.32 -18.79 59.58
C THR A 812 154.57 -19.21 60.84
N PHE A 813 153.30 -19.64 60.73
CA PHE A 813 152.50 -20.05 61.88
C PHE A 813 153.00 -21.36 62.52
N TRP A 814 153.35 -22.36 61.71
CA TRP A 814 153.92 -23.62 62.21
C TRP A 814 155.35 -23.49 62.73
N GLY A 815 156.16 -22.59 62.16
CA GLY A 815 157.51 -22.31 62.67
C GLY A 815 157.52 -21.79 64.11
N ILE A 816 156.56 -20.92 64.46
CA ILE A 816 156.42 -20.36 65.81
C ILE A 816 155.93 -21.43 66.81
N LEU A 817 154.98 -22.28 66.40
CA LEU A 817 154.45 -23.35 67.25
C LEU A 817 155.51 -24.43 67.55
N GLY A 818 156.35 -24.77 66.56
CA GLY A 818 157.49 -25.69 66.74
C GLY A 818 158.58 -25.16 67.68
N GLY A 819 158.78 -23.84 67.74
CA GLY A 819 159.69 -23.21 68.70
C GLY A 819 159.21 -23.34 70.15
N PHE A 820 157.89 -23.22 70.37
CA PHE A 820 157.31 -23.23 71.72
C PHE A 820 157.46 -24.60 72.41
N LEU A 821 157.15 -25.71 71.72
CA LEU A 821 157.33 -27.06 72.28
C LEU A 821 158.81 -27.36 72.61
N LYS A 822 159.75 -26.84 71.81
CA LYS A 822 161.19 -27.11 72.01
C LYS A 822 161.78 -26.37 73.21
N ASN A 823 161.21 -25.22 73.58
CA ASN A 823 161.55 -24.54 74.83
C ASN A 823 160.80 -25.12 76.04
N PHE A 824 159.56 -25.61 75.85
CA PHE A 824 158.80 -26.26 76.93
C PHE A 824 159.51 -27.51 77.46
N MET A 825 159.94 -28.42 76.56
CA MET A 825 160.71 -29.61 76.95
C MET A 825 162.02 -29.26 77.68
N ARG A 826 162.69 -28.17 77.27
CA ARG A 826 163.96 -27.74 77.88
C ARG A 826 163.82 -27.04 79.23
N SER A 827 162.59 -26.69 79.64
CA SER A 827 162.28 -26.14 80.95
C SER A 827 161.91 -27.23 81.99
N VAL A 828 161.82 -28.49 81.58
CA VAL A 828 161.45 -29.64 82.43
C VAL A 828 162.66 -30.49 82.85
N GLU A 829 163.84 -30.28 82.24
CA GLU A 829 165.11 -30.92 82.64
C GLU A 829 165.95 -30.04 83.60
N SER A 830 165.32 -29.07 84.28
CA SER A 830 166.02 -28.12 85.18
C SER A 830 165.21 -27.75 86.44
N PHE A 831 164.29 -28.62 86.88
CA PHE A 831 163.57 -28.52 88.14
C PHE A 831 163.17 -29.91 88.66
#